data_AF-G9N069-F1
#
_entry.id   AF-G9N069-F1
#
_cell.length_a   1.000
_cell.length_b   1.000
_cell.length_c   1.000
_cell.angle_alpha   90.00
_cell.angle_beta   90.00
_cell.angle_gamma   90.00
#
_symmetry.space_group_name_H-M   'P 1'
#
loop_
_entity.id
_entity.type
_entity.pdbx_description
1 polymer ?
#
loop_
_entity_poly.entity_id
_entity_poly.type
_entity_poly.pdbx_seq_one_letter_code
_entity_poly.pdbx_strand_id
1 'polypeptide(L)'
;ILMPWEELRTGPSSADKTLLLDYISPLLPVGLWMSIKNRHWSVTISIIGQLLILGTTVFSTGLLILEPTQMSKSDQKFQLSSKFQLNQSMDPRLAWSVGPGPAQTYYGINFYGLRYPPGTAEDIVVPEFQAPSMAATNLEYTMTTDGLKVNYDCELLPLTNGTTVFMPWRSINGPFIVANVTTKDCNIKGVTLAAGPDHDYYHDRNATQNYQAQFAAYPCNADFDFSRQFIPQNNLSLGLQVYNTSRDIRIFMSVVDLRISPYNVSVSSPRYMYLHNVTSALCKPSYELGHFDVGVPNAVNGSAHALFSAPADAQNVLKTFPQGSLAMGVESTTDNWNLGNGGVDYVLSATVPTFFQLMSKKAGVESIRSFMDPNLLLSTGSDVFKGIATQVLHEIIVQPANRTATGSITYVEQRLRVKALSTSFMCSFLGLLVILSVGMIFARPSFAAPDQPGSTLSMATLLAATSTTRFLALAICLPLLVIASLEIVQHFSDINDGFMSISQSSSLAFATYIPSAVALGVASLYAAMEMMAATFAPYAPLKRGKASAERTITLSLVGQLLPRAFYLSLRTKNFAVAIALFATFIGSFLSIIVSGLYSAISVPIVQNITLYQRDTFNFDNADLSLSDNEATAIDNLVEYLGLNSTKWTTGDLVFNTLHQNAISTTNSSVNVPLTINIPAVRPSLNCTTIPNDDRKVTIVNQESTPGSIFLMPGQSNFVTPQEGYVWIGLNTTMRYADWCETAPHGMKREEPWMQYFLLPNDTSMAYVGKGSILTWGSGLVGGDGALDTNPSTGVAGNGVHQTDNGCPTFAVTLGLMQLKKSGKGSKAKITGFEQDLATLVCYQNIEQVMANVTWQLPQFSFDPNQLPTTNEGTAKLLKTNRSSERFPFLPNAWLNGLSSPLFNQTVPGPNNTNYTNNYIDSFIQALVMTKNGRPVDELAGAKNVDNLRNATQRLYGDYMAQAISLNMRDNSTSGNGPSLPTFDGVVTSSGHQRLQQNRGPKIALQVVLGVMIACGIATRLLLPVRDVLPHNPCSIAGAATLMAGGEMVSRLATPSTSEWVDGRHMSVENLPTNGLYSLKWWRDEKGIDRYGIDLE
;
A
#
# COMPACT_ATOMS: atom_id res chain seq x y z
N ILE A 1 -53.71 -41.82 8.35
CA ILE A 1 -54.12 -43.25 8.40
C ILE A 1 -55.39 -43.45 9.22
N LEU A 2 -55.51 -42.92 10.44
CA LEU A 2 -56.65 -43.24 11.33
C LEU A 2 -57.98 -42.52 11.02
N MET A 3 -57.97 -41.40 10.28
CA MET A 3 -59.18 -40.59 10.06
C MET A 3 -60.35 -41.31 9.37
N PRO A 4 -60.13 -42.13 8.32
CA PRO A 4 -61.23 -42.89 7.70
C PRO A 4 -61.94 -43.86 8.66
N TRP A 5 -61.21 -44.41 9.64
CA TRP A 5 -61.75 -45.31 10.66
C TRP A 5 -62.53 -44.54 11.73
N GLU A 6 -62.05 -43.34 12.09
CA GLU A 6 -62.75 -42.45 13.00
C GLU A 6 -64.10 -42.01 12.41
N GLU A 7 -64.15 -41.63 11.13
CA GLU A 7 -65.40 -41.29 10.44
C GLU A 7 -66.43 -42.42 10.47
N LEU A 8 -66.00 -43.67 10.19
CA LEU A 8 -66.88 -44.85 10.30
C LEU A 8 -67.38 -45.12 11.71
N ARG A 9 -66.57 -44.82 12.74
CA ARG A 9 -66.95 -44.96 14.15
C ARG A 9 -68.04 -43.96 14.54
N THR A 10 -67.99 -42.74 14.00
CA THR A 10 -68.91 -41.66 14.35
C THR A 10 -70.31 -41.80 13.73
N GLY A 11 -70.46 -42.58 12.66
CA GLY A 11 -71.76 -42.86 12.04
C GLY A 11 -71.66 -43.22 10.56
N PRO A 12 -72.81 -43.45 9.88
CA PRO A 12 -72.82 -43.71 8.43
C PRO A 12 -72.33 -42.48 7.66
N SER A 13 -71.23 -42.64 6.93
CA SER A 13 -70.59 -41.60 6.11
C SER A 13 -70.31 -42.12 4.70
N SER A 14 -70.14 -41.23 3.75
CA SER A 14 -70.02 -41.58 2.34
C SER A 14 -68.69 -42.29 2.05
N ALA A 15 -68.68 -43.18 1.04
CA ALA A 15 -67.51 -44.01 0.73
C ALA A 15 -66.26 -43.18 0.39
N ASP A 16 -66.43 -42.00 -0.21
CA ASP A 16 -65.34 -41.05 -0.53
C ASP A 16 -64.71 -40.38 0.70
N LYS A 17 -65.39 -40.39 1.85
CA LYS A 17 -64.89 -39.88 3.14
C LYS A 17 -64.41 -40.98 4.10
N THR A 18 -64.72 -42.22 3.78
CA THR A 18 -64.42 -43.40 4.60
C THR A 18 -63.62 -44.42 3.80
N LEU A 19 -64.30 -45.34 3.14
CA LEU A 19 -63.73 -46.55 2.55
C LEU A 19 -62.70 -46.29 1.44
N LEU A 20 -62.86 -45.19 0.69
CA LEU A 20 -62.05 -44.80 -0.47
C LEU A 20 -61.08 -43.64 -0.18
N LEU A 21 -61.07 -43.09 1.03
CA LEU A 21 -60.30 -41.89 1.36
C LEU A 21 -58.81 -42.20 1.60
N ASP A 22 -57.93 -41.48 0.90
CA ASP A 22 -56.47 -41.58 1.07
C ASP A 22 -55.81 -40.19 1.20
N TYR A 23 -55.21 -39.93 2.37
CA TYR A 23 -54.44 -38.71 2.65
C TYR A 23 -52.94 -38.85 2.50
N ILE A 24 -52.48 -40.08 2.37
CA ILE A 24 -51.07 -40.40 2.43
C ILE A 24 -50.54 -40.36 1.00
N SER A 25 -51.23 -40.99 0.06
CA SER A 25 -50.74 -41.13 -1.31
C SER A 25 -50.65 -39.86 -2.16
N PRO A 26 -51.50 -38.82 -2.04
CA PRO A 26 -51.35 -37.59 -2.82
C PRO A 26 -50.09 -36.76 -2.46
N LEU A 27 -49.60 -35.92 -3.38
CA LEU A 27 -48.56 -34.92 -3.06
C LEU A 27 -49.00 -34.03 -1.89
N LEU A 28 -48.05 -33.58 -1.05
CA LEU A 28 -48.35 -32.77 0.15
C LEU A 28 -49.38 -31.65 -0.07
N PRO A 29 -49.33 -30.84 -1.16
CA PRO A 29 -50.34 -29.81 -1.41
C PRO A 29 -51.74 -30.37 -1.70
N VAL A 30 -51.81 -31.50 -2.41
CA VAL A 30 -53.06 -32.17 -2.76
C VAL A 30 -53.66 -32.83 -1.53
N GLY A 31 -52.85 -33.51 -0.71
CA GLY A 31 -53.27 -34.09 0.56
C GLY A 31 -53.77 -33.03 1.54
N LEU A 32 -53.09 -31.87 1.61
CA LEU A 32 -53.51 -30.72 2.41
C LEU A 32 -54.85 -30.17 1.94
N TRP A 33 -55.02 -29.99 0.63
CA TRP A 33 -56.29 -29.53 0.06
C TRP A 33 -57.44 -30.50 0.35
N MET A 34 -57.20 -31.80 0.18
CA MET A 34 -58.19 -32.84 0.47
C MET A 34 -58.54 -32.90 1.98
N SER A 35 -57.56 -32.72 2.87
CA SER A 35 -57.80 -32.79 4.32
C SER A 35 -58.59 -31.58 4.81
N ILE A 36 -58.30 -30.39 4.26
CA ILE A 36 -59.07 -29.17 4.50
C ILE A 36 -60.50 -29.32 3.97
N LYS A 37 -60.67 -29.77 2.72
CA LYS A 37 -61.99 -29.96 2.09
C LYS A 37 -62.89 -30.88 2.90
N ASN A 38 -62.33 -31.96 3.45
CA ASN A 38 -63.06 -32.94 4.24
C ASN A 38 -63.10 -32.61 5.74
N ARG A 39 -62.55 -31.46 6.18
CA ARG A 39 -62.50 -31.01 7.59
C ARG A 39 -61.73 -31.96 8.53
N HIS A 40 -60.78 -32.72 8.02
CA HIS A 40 -59.95 -33.63 8.80
C HIS A 40 -58.72 -32.92 9.37
N TRP A 41 -58.93 -32.17 10.45
CA TRP A 41 -57.94 -31.25 11.02
C TRP A 41 -56.65 -31.92 11.50
N SER A 42 -56.68 -33.14 12.05
CA SER A 42 -55.46 -33.84 12.50
C SER A 42 -54.49 -34.14 11.34
N VAL A 43 -55.04 -34.43 10.15
CA VAL A 43 -54.24 -34.65 8.93
C VAL A 43 -53.71 -33.32 8.41
N THR A 44 -54.55 -32.29 8.39
CA THR A 44 -54.15 -30.93 8.01
C THR A 44 -52.98 -30.44 8.87
N ILE A 45 -53.07 -30.58 10.19
CA ILE A 45 -52.03 -30.18 11.15
C ILE A 45 -50.72 -30.95 10.89
N SER A 46 -50.80 -32.25 10.61
CA SER A 46 -49.62 -33.08 10.33
C SER A 46 -48.91 -32.67 9.04
N ILE A 47 -49.67 -32.40 7.96
CA ILE A 47 -49.11 -31.98 6.67
C ILE A 47 -48.51 -30.56 6.77
N ILE A 48 -49.18 -29.65 7.47
CA ILE A 48 -48.62 -28.30 7.75
C ILE A 48 -47.33 -28.42 8.56
N GLY A 49 -47.29 -29.29 9.58
CA GLY A 49 -46.07 -29.55 10.35
C GLY A 49 -44.90 -30.00 9.46
N GLN A 50 -45.13 -30.94 8.54
CA GLN A 50 -44.09 -31.37 7.62
C GLN A 50 -43.59 -30.22 6.70
N LEU A 51 -44.50 -29.37 6.20
CA LEU A 51 -44.13 -28.21 5.39
C LEU A 51 -43.32 -27.17 6.18
N LEU A 52 -43.63 -26.97 7.47
CA LEU A 52 -42.89 -26.07 8.35
C LEU A 52 -41.47 -26.57 8.63
N ILE A 53 -41.28 -27.89 8.80
CA ILE A 53 -39.94 -28.49 8.94
C ILE A 53 -39.12 -28.26 7.66
N LEU A 54 -39.71 -28.52 6.49
CA LEU A 54 -39.05 -28.26 5.20
C LEU A 54 -38.72 -26.77 5.02
N GLY A 55 -39.64 -25.87 5.37
CA GLY A 55 -39.39 -24.43 5.36
C GLY A 55 -38.21 -24.04 6.27
N THR A 56 -38.14 -24.60 7.48
CA THR A 56 -37.06 -24.36 8.44
C THR A 56 -35.70 -24.78 7.85
N THR A 57 -35.64 -25.91 7.14
CA THR A 57 -34.40 -26.36 6.48
C THR A 57 -33.92 -25.41 5.38
N VAL A 58 -34.83 -24.81 4.59
CA VAL A 58 -34.47 -23.81 3.57
C VAL A 58 -33.89 -22.55 4.23
N PHE A 59 -34.59 -21.96 5.19
CA PHE A 59 -34.15 -20.71 5.83
C PHE A 59 -32.88 -20.88 6.68
N SER A 60 -32.63 -22.08 7.22
CA SER A 60 -31.38 -22.38 7.93
C SER A 60 -30.14 -22.22 7.06
N THR A 61 -30.23 -22.44 5.74
CA THR A 61 -29.08 -22.29 4.83
C THR A 61 -28.67 -20.83 4.62
N GLY A 62 -29.59 -19.88 4.83
CA GLY A 62 -29.33 -18.44 4.77
C GLY A 62 -29.24 -17.77 6.15
N LEU A 63 -29.00 -18.54 7.22
CA LEU A 63 -28.95 -18.01 8.59
C LEU A 63 -27.70 -17.16 8.81
N LEU A 64 -26.54 -17.63 8.36
CA LEU A 64 -25.26 -16.96 8.51
C LEU A 64 -24.78 -16.48 7.15
N ILE A 65 -24.62 -15.16 7.01
CA ILE A 65 -24.07 -14.54 5.80
C ILE A 65 -22.88 -13.68 6.22
N LEU A 66 -21.79 -13.77 5.45
CA LEU A 66 -20.59 -12.99 5.67
C LEU A 66 -20.85 -11.53 5.26
N GLU A 67 -20.69 -10.59 6.18
CA GLU A 67 -20.85 -9.16 5.90
C GLU A 67 -19.68 -8.35 6.48
N PRO A 68 -19.22 -7.30 5.78
CA PRO A 68 -18.24 -6.37 6.32
C PRO A 68 -18.84 -5.66 7.55
N THR A 69 -18.23 -5.87 8.71
CA THR A 69 -18.65 -5.27 9.98
C THR A 69 -17.53 -4.39 10.52
N GLN A 70 -17.86 -3.14 10.82
CA GLN A 70 -16.96 -2.28 11.60
C GLN A 70 -16.87 -2.80 13.04
N MET A 71 -15.65 -3.05 13.48
CA MET A 71 -15.30 -3.48 14.83
C MET A 71 -14.48 -2.38 15.48
N SER A 72 -14.76 -2.08 16.74
CA SER A 72 -13.94 -1.16 17.54
C SER A 72 -13.42 -1.89 18.78
N LYS A 73 -12.14 -1.68 19.10
CA LYS A 73 -11.51 -2.11 20.36
C LYS A 73 -10.99 -0.88 21.09
N SER A 74 -11.49 -0.64 22.30
CA SER A 74 -10.92 0.32 23.25
C SER A 74 -9.74 -0.29 24.02
N ASP A 75 -8.88 0.55 24.59
CA ASP A 75 -7.76 0.17 25.47
C ASP A 75 -6.65 -0.69 24.82
N GLN A 76 -6.47 -0.55 23.51
CA GLN A 76 -5.37 -1.18 22.79
C GLN A 76 -4.05 -0.50 23.18
N LYS A 77 -3.04 -1.30 23.52
CA LYS A 77 -1.68 -0.80 23.78
C LYS A 77 -0.92 -0.63 22.47
N PHE A 78 -0.47 0.58 22.21
CA PHE A 78 0.46 0.94 21.13
C PHE A 78 1.88 0.96 21.69
N GLN A 79 2.83 0.45 20.92
CA GLN A 79 4.25 0.51 21.25
C GLN A 79 4.83 1.80 20.66
N LEU A 80 5.34 2.65 21.54
CA LEU A 80 6.13 3.84 21.21
C LEU A 80 7.61 3.43 21.11
N SER A 81 8.21 3.67 19.95
CA SER A 81 9.62 3.37 19.66
C SER A 81 10.57 4.53 19.99
N SER A 82 10.06 5.68 20.43
CA SER A 82 10.90 6.82 20.81
C SER A 82 10.40 7.58 22.05
N LYS A 83 11.26 8.47 22.56
CA LYS A 83 11.01 9.38 23.68
C LYS A 83 11.68 10.73 23.43
N PHE A 84 11.23 11.76 24.13
CA PHE A 84 11.92 13.06 24.13
C PHE A 84 13.09 13.07 25.11
N GLN A 85 14.31 13.16 24.58
CA GLN A 85 15.55 13.32 25.33
C GLN A 85 16.63 13.92 24.40
N LEU A 86 17.46 14.84 24.89
CA LEU A 86 18.57 15.38 24.10
C LEU A 86 19.55 14.28 23.69
N ASN A 87 19.98 14.30 22.43
CA ASN A 87 21.04 13.45 21.93
C ASN A 87 22.37 13.70 22.68
N GLN A 88 22.99 12.64 23.22
CA GLN A 88 24.23 12.74 24.01
C GLN A 88 25.43 13.24 23.20
N SER A 89 25.40 13.09 21.87
CA SER A 89 26.47 13.59 20.99
C SER A 89 26.35 15.07 20.65
N MET A 90 25.26 15.75 21.04
CA MET A 90 25.03 17.15 20.71
C MET A 90 25.22 18.05 21.93
N ASP A 91 26.09 19.04 21.81
CA ASP A 91 26.13 20.19 22.73
C ASP A 91 25.14 21.25 22.24
N PRO A 92 24.06 21.57 22.97
CA PRO A 92 23.08 22.59 22.56
C PRO A 92 23.70 23.97 22.34
N ARG A 93 24.89 24.23 22.91
CA ARG A 93 25.62 25.48 22.68
C ARG A 93 26.26 25.56 21.29
N LEU A 94 26.35 24.44 20.57
CA LEU A 94 26.88 24.33 19.22
C LEU A 94 25.76 24.12 18.19
N ALA A 95 24.59 24.73 18.37
CA ALA A 95 23.46 24.53 17.46
C ALA A 95 23.72 25.01 16.01
N TRP A 96 24.77 25.80 15.77
CA TRP A 96 25.31 26.10 14.44
C TRP A 96 25.99 24.90 13.74
N SER A 97 26.08 23.74 14.40
CA SER A 97 26.53 22.49 13.79
C SER A 97 25.39 21.66 13.18
N VAL A 98 24.14 22.13 13.28
CA VAL A 98 23.01 21.49 12.61
C VAL A 98 23.18 21.64 11.10
N GLY A 99 23.26 20.50 10.42
CA GLY A 99 23.44 20.43 8.97
C GLY A 99 22.17 20.79 8.19
N PRO A 100 22.18 20.65 6.86
CA PRO A 100 21.08 21.04 5.99
C PRO A 100 19.85 20.11 6.04
N GLY A 101 19.94 18.97 6.76
CA GLY A 101 18.92 17.92 6.76
C GLY A 101 17.51 18.35 7.14
N PRO A 102 17.29 19.13 8.22
CA PRO A 102 15.97 19.64 8.58
C PRO A 102 15.33 20.51 7.50
N ALA A 103 16.08 21.43 6.88
CA ALA A 103 15.58 22.27 5.80
C ALA A 103 15.29 21.47 4.52
N GLN A 104 16.16 20.51 4.17
CA GLN A 104 15.93 19.59 3.04
C GLN A 104 14.67 18.75 3.25
N THR A 105 14.48 18.20 4.46
CA THR A 105 13.30 17.41 4.81
C THR A 105 12.03 18.24 4.68
N TYR A 106 12.01 19.48 5.19
CA TYR A 106 10.90 20.42 5.01
C TYR A 106 10.58 20.65 3.52
N TYR A 107 11.61 20.88 2.70
CA TYR A 107 11.47 21.09 1.26
C TYR A 107 10.91 19.86 0.55
N GLY A 108 11.41 18.66 0.85
CA GLY A 108 10.89 17.41 0.30
C GLY A 108 9.42 17.18 0.63
N ILE A 109 9.02 17.48 1.88
CA ILE A 109 7.63 17.31 2.33
C ILE A 109 6.69 18.28 1.61
N ASN A 110 7.04 19.57 1.58
CA ASN A 110 6.14 20.61 1.11
C ASN A 110 6.06 20.71 -0.41
N PHE A 111 7.11 20.31 -1.14
CA PHE A 111 7.20 20.55 -2.58
C PHE A 111 7.31 19.29 -3.44
N TYR A 112 7.68 18.13 -2.87
CA TYR A 112 7.90 16.88 -3.63
C TYR A 112 7.11 15.68 -3.11
N GLY A 113 6.19 15.89 -2.16
CA GLY A 113 5.30 14.83 -1.66
C GLY A 113 6.01 13.77 -0.80
N LEU A 114 7.20 14.09 -0.27
CA LEU A 114 7.80 13.28 0.78
C LEU A 114 6.84 13.23 1.97
N ARG A 115 6.63 12.06 2.55
CA ARG A 115 5.81 11.95 3.76
C ARG A 115 6.58 12.55 4.93
N TYR A 116 5.86 13.14 5.87
CA TYR A 116 6.45 13.51 7.16
C TYR A 116 7.18 12.29 7.76
N PRO A 117 8.44 12.46 8.23
CA PRO A 117 9.11 11.44 9.03
C PRO A 117 8.20 10.95 10.16
N PRO A 118 8.25 9.65 10.49
CA PRO A 118 7.47 9.11 11.61
C PRO A 118 7.63 9.96 12.87
N GLY A 119 6.51 10.35 13.48
CA GLY A 119 6.54 11.21 14.67
C GLY A 119 6.65 12.71 14.39
N THR A 120 6.52 13.16 13.14
CA THR A 120 6.46 14.60 12.81
C THR A 120 5.21 14.97 12.02
N ALA A 121 4.84 16.25 12.09
CA ALA A 121 3.80 16.89 11.29
C ALA A 121 4.24 18.33 10.94
N GLU A 122 3.31 19.23 10.58
CA GLU A 122 3.63 20.59 10.14
C GLU A 122 4.32 21.43 11.22
N ASP A 123 3.80 21.44 12.45
CA ASP A 123 4.31 22.20 13.60
C ASP A 123 4.43 21.35 14.88
N ILE A 124 4.33 20.02 14.75
CA ILE A 124 4.22 19.09 15.88
C ILE A 124 5.25 17.96 15.75
N VAL A 125 5.86 17.61 16.88
CA VAL A 125 6.66 16.39 17.06
C VAL A 125 5.98 15.49 18.10
N VAL A 126 5.74 14.24 17.78
CA VAL A 126 5.24 13.18 18.69
C VAL A 126 6.19 11.98 18.67
N PRO A 127 6.20 11.14 19.71
CA PRO A 127 6.92 9.89 19.69
C PRO A 127 6.50 9.02 18.51
N GLU A 128 7.47 8.33 17.94
CA GLU A 128 7.24 7.32 16.92
C GLU A 128 6.50 6.14 17.52
N PHE A 129 5.57 5.58 16.75
CA PHE A 129 4.83 4.41 17.15
C PHE A 129 4.50 3.55 15.94
N GLN A 130 4.37 2.24 16.17
CA GLN A 130 3.92 1.32 15.13
C GLN A 130 2.45 0.98 15.33
N ALA A 131 1.66 1.17 14.28
CA ALA A 131 0.28 0.70 14.27
C ALA A 131 0.25 -0.84 14.33
N PRO A 132 -0.66 -1.47 15.10
CA PRO A 132 -0.78 -2.92 15.16
C PRO A 132 -1.03 -3.52 13.77
N SER A 133 -0.27 -4.55 13.40
CA SER A 133 -0.32 -5.22 12.08
C SER A 133 -1.61 -6.02 11.78
N MET A 134 -2.66 -5.86 12.59
CA MET A 134 -3.88 -6.65 12.45
C MET A 134 -4.73 -6.14 11.28
N ALA A 135 -4.62 -6.86 10.16
CA ALA A 135 -5.52 -6.90 9.01
C ALA A 135 -5.74 -5.58 8.24
N ALA A 136 -5.00 -5.48 7.13
CA ALA A 136 -5.42 -4.98 5.81
C ALA A 136 -6.38 -3.77 5.73
N THR A 137 -5.89 -2.67 5.15
CA THR A 137 -6.65 -1.58 4.48
C THR A 137 -7.93 -1.11 5.19
N ASN A 138 -7.90 0.09 5.79
CA ASN A 138 -8.97 0.77 6.56
C ASN A 138 -8.93 0.55 8.09
N LEU A 139 -7.73 0.55 8.69
CA LEU A 139 -7.56 0.64 10.15
C LEU A 139 -7.58 2.12 10.57
N GLU A 140 -8.63 2.55 11.25
CA GLU A 140 -8.67 3.84 11.95
C GLU A 140 -8.21 3.64 13.39
N TYR A 141 -7.42 4.55 13.93
CA TYR A 141 -6.97 4.48 15.31
C TYR A 141 -6.91 5.86 15.94
N THR A 142 -6.99 5.90 17.27
CA THR A 142 -6.84 7.11 18.09
C THR A 142 -6.04 6.78 19.33
N MET A 143 -4.99 7.54 19.66
CA MET A 143 -4.11 7.31 20.80
C MET A 143 -3.67 8.63 21.42
N THR A 144 -3.59 8.71 22.74
CA THR A 144 -3.06 9.90 23.42
C THR A 144 -1.59 9.70 23.80
N THR A 145 -0.72 10.65 23.46
CA THR A 145 0.72 10.62 23.75
C THR A 145 1.27 12.02 24.05
N ASP A 146 2.44 12.11 24.70
CA ASP A 146 3.15 13.39 24.84
C ASP A 146 3.64 13.87 23.47
N GLY A 147 3.78 15.16 23.27
CA GLY A 147 4.29 15.77 22.04
C GLY A 147 4.75 17.21 22.26
N LEU A 148 5.40 17.79 21.26
CA LEU A 148 5.89 19.16 21.27
C LEU A 148 5.26 19.94 20.13
N LYS A 149 4.77 21.15 20.42
CA LYS A 149 4.27 22.10 19.42
C LYS A 149 5.24 23.26 19.27
N VAL A 150 5.59 23.61 18.04
CA VAL A 150 6.44 24.77 17.73
C VAL A 150 5.60 26.03 17.57
N ASN A 151 6.05 27.11 18.21
CA ASN A 151 5.47 28.44 18.12
C ASN A 151 6.52 29.43 17.58
N TYR A 152 6.06 30.45 16.86
CA TYR A 152 6.93 31.47 16.25
C TYR A 152 6.20 32.80 16.23
N ASP A 153 6.49 33.62 17.24
CA ASP A 153 5.79 34.90 17.49
C ASP A 153 6.62 36.06 16.95
N CYS A 154 6.06 36.83 16.04
CA CYS A 154 6.78 37.91 15.35
C CYS A 154 6.17 39.28 15.62
N GLU A 155 7.02 40.29 15.82
CA GLU A 155 6.66 41.70 15.86
C GLU A 155 7.26 42.46 14.67
N LEU A 156 6.47 43.34 14.03
CA LEU A 156 6.96 44.19 12.95
C LEU A 156 7.82 45.32 13.51
N LEU A 157 8.89 45.65 12.79
CA LEU A 157 9.83 46.69 13.18
C LEU A 157 9.64 47.94 12.31
N PRO A 158 9.59 49.15 12.91
CA PRO A 158 9.43 50.40 12.17
C PRO A 158 10.78 50.92 11.62
N LEU A 159 11.53 50.07 10.93
CA LEU A 159 12.80 50.46 10.30
C LEU A 159 12.53 51.13 8.95
N THR A 160 13.09 52.32 8.74
CA THR A 160 12.96 53.05 7.47
C THR A 160 14.29 53.45 6.83
N ASN A 161 15.37 53.53 7.63
CA ASN A 161 16.70 53.93 7.20
C ASN A 161 17.78 53.01 7.80
N GLY A 162 18.97 53.02 7.20
CA GLY A 162 20.15 52.34 7.73
C GLY A 162 21.43 53.15 7.53
N THR A 163 22.50 52.74 8.20
CA THR A 163 23.84 53.35 8.11
C THR A 163 24.73 52.48 7.25
N THR A 164 25.49 53.07 6.33
CA THR A 164 26.48 52.32 5.55
C THR A 164 27.75 52.08 6.36
N VAL A 165 28.20 50.83 6.41
CA VAL A 165 29.43 50.38 7.07
C VAL A 165 30.22 49.47 6.12
N PHE A 166 31.51 49.35 6.36
CA PHE A 166 32.36 48.36 5.71
C PHE A 166 32.75 47.31 6.74
N MET A 167 32.51 46.04 6.43
CA MET A 167 32.79 44.90 7.32
C MET A 167 33.84 43.99 6.65
N PRO A 168 35.15 44.26 6.82
CA PRO A 168 36.22 43.59 6.07
C PRO A 168 36.27 42.06 6.24
N TRP A 169 35.71 41.55 7.34
CA TRP A 169 35.60 40.11 7.61
C TRP A 169 34.45 39.43 6.87
N ARG A 170 33.45 40.19 6.39
CA ARG A 170 32.38 39.70 5.51
C ARG A 170 32.73 39.89 4.04
N SER A 171 33.21 41.08 3.69
CA SER A 171 33.70 41.40 2.35
C SER A 171 34.71 42.55 2.45
N ILE A 172 35.83 42.43 1.72
CA ILE A 172 36.92 43.41 1.75
C ILE A 172 36.50 44.72 1.05
N ASN A 173 35.63 44.66 0.03
CA ASN A 173 35.28 45.80 -0.82
C ASN A 173 33.77 46.16 -0.83
N GLY A 174 32.90 45.29 -0.31
CA GLY A 174 31.45 45.47 -0.33
C GLY A 174 30.95 46.41 0.79
N PRO A 175 30.16 47.45 0.47
CA PRO A 175 29.48 48.26 1.49
C PRO A 175 28.23 47.54 2.02
N PHE A 176 27.94 47.63 3.31
CA PHE A 176 26.74 47.06 3.93
C PHE A 176 25.88 48.14 4.55
N ILE A 177 24.56 48.02 4.47
CA ILE A 177 23.62 48.90 5.17
C ILE A 177 23.13 48.16 6.41
N VAL A 178 23.36 48.76 7.59
CA VAL A 178 22.99 48.20 8.89
C VAL A 178 22.03 49.10 9.66
N ALA A 179 21.25 48.53 10.58
CA ALA A 179 20.39 49.27 11.50
C ALA A 179 20.50 48.75 12.93
N ASN A 180 20.03 49.54 13.89
CA ASN A 180 19.83 49.07 15.26
C ASN A 180 18.36 48.69 15.43
N VAL A 181 18.11 47.56 16.09
CA VAL A 181 16.76 47.06 16.39
C VAL A 181 16.52 47.20 17.87
N THR A 182 15.45 47.92 18.24
CA THR A 182 15.05 48.09 19.63
C THR A 182 13.54 47.86 19.73
N THR A 183 13.16 46.84 20.51
CA THR A 183 11.78 46.53 20.86
C THR A 183 11.61 46.64 22.38
N LYS A 184 10.43 46.30 22.91
CA LYS A 184 10.12 46.50 24.34
C LYS A 184 11.09 45.76 25.27
N ASP A 185 11.58 44.60 24.84
CA ASP A 185 12.38 43.67 25.64
C ASP A 185 13.68 43.20 24.95
N CYS A 186 13.96 43.67 23.73
CA CYS A 186 15.15 43.30 22.97
C CYS A 186 15.85 44.52 22.35
N ASN A 187 17.17 44.61 22.52
CA ASN A 187 18.02 45.60 21.85
C ASN A 187 19.19 44.92 21.14
N ILE A 188 19.36 45.19 19.84
CA ILE A 188 20.38 44.59 18.96
C ILE A 188 21.05 45.71 18.16
N LYS A 189 22.39 45.76 18.17
CA LYS A 189 23.17 46.78 17.48
C LYS A 189 23.78 46.25 16.18
N GLY A 190 23.61 46.98 15.08
CA GLY A 190 24.29 46.69 13.82
C GLY A 190 23.76 45.48 13.04
N VAL A 191 22.43 45.24 13.01
CA VAL A 191 21.84 44.20 12.15
C VAL A 191 22.01 44.56 10.68
N THR A 192 22.30 43.59 9.82
CA THR A 192 22.46 43.84 8.38
C THR A 192 21.08 43.92 7.71
N LEU A 193 20.90 44.87 6.80
CA LEU A 193 19.69 45.05 5.99
C LEU A 193 19.94 44.75 4.51
N ALA A 194 21.06 45.25 3.98
CA ALA A 194 21.45 45.06 2.59
C ALA A 194 22.98 45.01 2.45
N ALA A 195 23.45 44.36 1.39
CA ALA A 195 24.83 44.38 0.94
C ALA A 195 24.92 45.00 -0.47
N GLY A 196 25.95 45.80 -0.69
CA GLY A 196 26.33 46.29 -2.02
C GLY A 196 27.11 45.24 -2.82
N PRO A 197 27.54 45.60 -4.04
CA PRO A 197 28.32 44.71 -4.89
C PRO A 197 29.67 44.44 -4.24
N ASP A 198 29.98 43.16 -4.04
CA ASP A 198 31.30 42.72 -3.62
C ASP A 198 32.22 42.66 -4.85
N HIS A 199 33.48 43.11 -4.72
CA HIS A 199 34.43 43.20 -5.83
C HIS A 199 33.86 43.85 -7.11
N ASP A 200 32.93 44.80 -6.96
CA ASP A 200 32.18 45.43 -8.05
C ASP A 200 31.44 44.43 -8.98
N TYR A 201 31.08 43.27 -8.45
CA TYR A 201 30.34 42.26 -9.18
C TYR A 201 28.85 42.61 -9.28
N TYR A 202 28.35 42.61 -10.51
CA TYR A 202 26.94 42.74 -10.86
C TYR A 202 26.56 41.56 -11.72
N HIS A 203 25.63 40.73 -11.24
CA HIS A 203 25.05 39.68 -12.07
C HIS A 203 24.27 40.31 -13.23
N ASP A 204 23.43 41.30 -12.94
CA ASP A 204 22.87 42.20 -13.95
C ASP A 204 23.56 43.57 -13.89
N ARG A 205 24.43 43.80 -14.88
CA ARG A 205 25.19 45.05 -15.02
C ARG A 205 24.32 46.29 -15.24
N ASN A 206 23.10 46.13 -15.74
CA ASN A 206 22.19 47.23 -16.06
C ASN A 206 21.18 47.52 -14.93
N ALA A 207 21.18 46.73 -13.86
CA ALA A 207 20.19 46.86 -12.81
C ALA A 207 20.30 48.18 -12.04
N THR A 208 19.16 48.80 -11.79
CA THR A 208 19.01 50.00 -10.94
C THR A 208 18.33 49.71 -9.60
N GLN A 209 17.92 48.46 -9.40
CA GLN A 209 17.11 48.00 -8.28
C GLN A 209 17.50 46.57 -7.94
N ASN A 210 17.53 46.25 -6.65
CA ASN A 210 17.73 44.91 -6.15
C ASN A 210 16.85 44.68 -4.91
N TYR A 211 16.05 43.63 -4.89
CA TYR A 211 15.38 43.20 -3.68
C TYR A 211 16.29 42.25 -2.92
N GLN A 212 16.61 42.58 -1.67
CA GLN A 212 17.43 41.71 -0.82
C GLN A 212 16.65 41.30 0.42
N ALA A 213 16.97 40.13 0.93
CA ALA A 213 16.40 39.64 2.18
C ALA A 213 17.50 39.26 3.18
N GLN A 214 17.14 39.29 4.47
CA GLN A 214 17.99 38.86 5.57
C GLN A 214 17.20 37.91 6.46
N PHE A 215 17.82 36.79 6.82
CA PHE A 215 17.31 35.83 7.80
C PHE A 215 18.48 35.48 8.71
N ALA A 216 18.49 36.00 9.94
CA ALA A 216 19.63 35.81 10.85
C ALA A 216 19.21 35.76 12.32
N ALA A 217 19.88 34.94 13.13
CA ALA A 217 19.66 34.88 14.57
C ALA A 217 20.53 35.92 15.30
N TYR A 218 19.91 36.68 16.19
CA TYR A 218 20.59 37.68 17.00
C TYR A 218 20.26 37.50 18.50
N PRO A 219 21.27 37.52 19.38
CA PRO A 219 21.05 37.54 20.81
C PRO A 219 20.54 38.92 21.25
N CYS A 220 19.42 38.93 21.98
CA CYS A 220 18.85 40.15 22.54
C CYS A 220 19.71 40.68 23.69
N ASN A 221 19.90 42.01 23.74
CA ASN A 221 20.59 42.72 24.82
C ASN A 221 22.05 42.25 25.01
N ALA A 222 22.69 41.74 23.95
CA ALA A 222 24.11 41.45 23.95
C ALA A 222 24.92 42.74 23.84
N ASP A 223 26.02 42.83 24.61
CA ASP A 223 26.98 43.93 24.47
C ASP A 223 27.95 43.66 23.31
N PHE A 224 27.39 43.56 22.11
CA PHE A 224 28.10 43.28 20.87
C PHE A 224 27.46 44.08 19.72
N ASP A 225 28.29 44.80 18.96
CA ASP A 225 27.87 45.53 17.76
C ASP A 225 28.26 44.73 16.51
N PHE A 226 27.26 44.09 15.90
CA PHE A 226 27.45 43.20 14.76
C PHE A 226 27.95 43.92 13.49
N SER A 227 27.92 45.26 13.47
CA SER A 227 28.44 46.07 12.37
C SER A 227 29.92 46.46 12.52
N ARG A 228 30.47 46.34 13.73
CA ARG A 228 31.83 46.83 14.07
C ARG A 228 32.73 45.77 14.68
N GLN A 229 32.15 44.71 15.23
CA GLN A 229 32.87 43.65 15.93
C GLN A 229 32.66 42.32 15.20
N PHE A 230 33.70 41.48 15.23
CA PHE A 230 33.73 40.17 14.59
C PHE A 230 34.25 39.11 15.55
N ILE A 231 33.77 37.88 15.39
CA ILE A 231 34.21 36.71 16.14
C ILE A 231 35.19 35.94 15.24
N PRO A 232 36.51 35.96 15.52
CA PRO A 232 37.48 35.17 14.77
C PRO A 232 37.13 33.68 14.77
N GLN A 233 37.27 32.99 13.63
CA GLN A 233 36.92 31.57 13.51
C GLN A 233 37.64 30.66 14.52
N ASN A 234 38.83 31.05 14.98
CA ASN A 234 39.60 30.31 15.98
C ASN A 234 39.23 30.65 17.44
N ASN A 235 38.28 31.56 17.68
CA ASN A 235 37.89 32.03 19.01
C ASN A 235 36.48 31.55 19.40
N LEU A 236 36.36 30.23 19.60
CA LEU A 236 35.10 29.58 19.98
C LEU A 236 34.52 30.10 21.30
N SER A 237 35.37 30.50 22.26
CA SER A 237 34.92 31.01 23.56
C SER A 237 34.17 32.33 23.45
N LEU A 238 34.66 33.26 22.62
CA LEU A 238 33.95 34.51 22.34
C LEU A 238 32.61 34.25 21.61
N GLY A 239 32.60 33.31 20.65
CA GLY A 239 31.37 32.89 19.96
C GLY A 239 30.30 32.38 20.92
N LEU A 240 30.67 31.46 21.81
CA LEU A 240 29.78 30.90 22.84
C LEU A 240 29.32 31.95 23.87
N GLN A 241 30.12 32.99 24.10
CA GLN A 241 29.75 34.09 24.99
C GLN A 241 28.72 35.03 24.37
N VAL A 242 28.90 35.40 23.09
CA VAL A 242 27.98 36.28 22.35
C VAL A 242 26.68 35.55 22.04
N TYR A 243 26.76 34.36 21.44
CA TYR A 243 25.63 33.50 21.11
C TYR A 243 25.30 32.51 22.23
N ASN A 244 25.14 33.03 23.45
CA ASN A 244 24.76 32.20 24.58
C ASN A 244 23.30 31.73 24.42
N THR A 245 23.12 30.46 24.07
CA THR A 245 21.80 29.85 23.78
C THR A 245 20.84 29.81 24.95
N SER A 246 21.33 30.03 26.18
CA SER A 246 20.47 30.17 27.37
C SER A 246 19.79 31.55 27.47
N ARG A 247 20.19 32.52 26.63
CA ARG A 247 19.57 33.86 26.56
C ARG A 247 18.49 33.89 25.47
N ASP A 248 17.70 34.97 25.46
CA ASP A 248 16.72 35.24 24.42
C ASP A 248 17.44 35.53 23.10
N ILE A 249 17.35 34.60 22.14
CA ILE A 249 17.86 34.73 20.78
C ILE A 249 16.66 34.79 19.85
N ARG A 250 16.59 35.84 19.05
CA ARG A 250 15.49 36.09 18.11
C ARG A 250 15.97 36.04 16.67
N ILE A 251 15.06 35.69 15.79
CA ILE A 251 15.30 35.72 14.35
C ILE A 251 14.89 37.08 13.81
N PHE A 252 15.82 37.75 13.15
CA PHE A 252 15.56 38.94 12.38
C PHE A 252 15.26 38.55 10.93
N MET A 253 14.11 38.97 10.44
CA MET A 253 13.71 38.80 9.04
C MET A 253 13.51 40.17 8.41
N SER A 254 14.08 40.41 7.24
CA SER A 254 13.79 41.62 6.48
C SER A 254 13.81 41.40 4.98
N VAL A 255 13.05 42.22 4.28
CA VAL A 255 13.13 42.41 2.83
C VAL A 255 13.25 43.90 2.56
N VAL A 256 14.16 44.25 1.65
CA VAL A 256 14.48 45.64 1.34
C VAL A 256 14.46 45.89 -0.15
N ASP A 257 13.94 47.04 -0.54
CA ASP A 257 14.08 47.59 -1.90
C ASP A 257 15.34 48.46 -1.95
N LEU A 258 16.44 47.89 -2.44
CA LEU A 258 17.71 48.58 -2.60
C LEU A 258 17.77 49.27 -3.97
N ARG A 259 18.01 50.59 -3.97
CA ARG A 259 18.29 51.36 -5.18
C ARG A 259 19.78 51.50 -5.36
N ILE A 260 20.27 51.14 -6.55
CA ILE A 260 21.70 51.12 -6.89
C ILE A 260 21.93 51.72 -8.28
N SER A 261 23.12 52.28 -8.52
CA SER A 261 23.53 52.72 -9.85
C SER A 261 23.97 51.53 -10.72
N PRO A 262 23.72 51.54 -12.05
CA PRO A 262 24.23 50.52 -12.95
C PRO A 262 25.76 50.40 -12.91
N TYR A 263 26.27 49.23 -13.28
CA TYR A 263 27.70 48.96 -13.30
C TYR A 263 28.44 49.92 -14.24
N ASN A 264 29.54 50.48 -13.76
CA ASN A 264 30.38 51.38 -14.55
C ASN A 264 31.85 51.00 -14.39
N VAL A 265 32.45 50.53 -15.48
CA VAL A 265 33.88 50.12 -15.53
C VAL A 265 34.87 51.20 -15.09
N SER A 266 34.47 52.47 -15.12
CA SER A 266 35.32 53.61 -14.76
C SER A 266 35.26 53.99 -13.26
N VAL A 267 34.44 53.31 -12.45
CA VAL A 267 34.26 53.60 -11.03
C VAL A 267 34.30 52.29 -10.23
N SER A 268 35.04 52.26 -9.13
CA SER A 268 35.24 51.07 -8.27
C SER A 268 34.19 50.93 -7.15
N SER A 269 33.01 51.51 -7.34
CA SER A 269 31.87 51.44 -6.42
C SER A 269 30.60 52.04 -7.06
N PRO A 270 29.39 51.66 -6.59
CA PRO A 270 28.16 52.31 -7.05
C PRO A 270 28.15 53.80 -6.70
N ARG A 271 27.70 54.65 -7.64
CA ARG A 271 27.55 56.11 -7.43
C ARG A 271 26.53 56.43 -6.34
N TYR A 272 25.49 55.62 -6.23
CA TYR A 272 24.51 55.71 -5.16
C TYR A 272 24.06 54.30 -4.78
N MET A 273 23.79 54.12 -3.48
CA MET A 273 23.20 52.92 -2.92
C MET A 273 22.39 53.32 -1.69
N TYR A 274 21.08 53.11 -1.70
CA TYR A 274 20.21 53.48 -0.58
C TYR A 274 18.96 52.59 -0.50
N LEU A 275 18.37 52.50 0.70
CA LEU A 275 17.12 51.79 0.93
C LEU A 275 15.94 52.66 0.53
N HIS A 276 15.11 52.20 -0.39
CA HIS A 276 13.87 52.88 -0.76
C HIS A 276 12.71 52.50 0.17
N ASN A 277 12.62 51.21 0.52
CA ASN A 277 11.62 50.70 1.44
C ASN A 277 12.16 49.48 2.18
N VAL A 278 11.69 49.26 3.40
CA VAL A 278 12.12 48.17 4.30
C VAL A 278 10.89 47.58 4.97
N THR A 279 10.72 46.27 4.84
CA THR A 279 9.75 45.50 5.63
C THR A 279 10.55 44.54 6.49
N SER A 280 10.38 44.60 7.82
CA SER A 280 11.18 43.78 8.73
C SER A 280 10.40 43.35 9.97
N ALA A 281 10.78 42.21 10.52
CA ALA A 281 10.18 41.60 11.69
C ALA A 281 11.27 41.02 12.61
N LEU A 282 10.99 41.03 13.91
CA LEU A 282 11.77 40.32 14.91
C LEU A 282 10.90 39.21 15.50
N CYS A 283 11.39 37.98 15.44
CA CYS A 283 10.60 36.81 15.78
C CYS A 283 11.23 36.01 16.92
N LYS A 284 10.38 35.59 17.85
CA LYS A 284 10.73 34.79 19.01
C LYS A 284 10.25 33.35 18.82
N PRO A 285 11.17 32.40 18.59
CA PRO A 285 10.82 30.99 18.53
C PRO A 285 10.59 30.42 19.93
N SER A 286 9.60 29.55 20.04
CA SER A 286 9.33 28.80 21.27
C SER A 286 8.71 27.44 20.95
N TYR A 287 8.62 26.57 21.94
CA TYR A 287 7.94 25.29 21.79
C TYR A 287 7.36 24.85 23.15
N GLU A 288 6.27 24.10 23.11
CA GLU A 288 5.50 23.70 24.29
C GLU A 288 5.28 22.19 24.32
N LEU A 289 5.45 21.57 25.49
CA LEU A 289 5.15 20.16 25.72
C LEU A 289 3.67 20.00 26.12
N GLY A 290 2.97 19.12 25.42
CA GLY A 290 1.56 18.82 25.66
C GLY A 290 1.22 17.36 25.42
N HIS A 291 0.01 16.98 25.78
CA HIS A 291 -0.62 15.73 25.36
C HIS A 291 -1.34 15.95 24.03
N PHE A 292 -1.18 14.99 23.11
CA PHE A 292 -1.74 14.99 21.77
C PHE A 292 -2.59 13.74 21.54
N ASP A 293 -3.75 13.95 20.94
CA ASP A 293 -4.60 12.88 20.43
C ASP A 293 -4.22 12.61 18.97
N VAL A 294 -3.54 11.48 18.75
CA VAL A 294 -2.99 11.06 17.46
C VAL A 294 -3.89 9.98 16.84
N GLY A 295 -4.34 10.19 15.61
CA GLY A 295 -5.19 9.23 14.92
C GLY A 295 -5.36 9.52 13.43
N VAL A 296 -6.06 8.65 12.69
CA VAL A 296 -6.36 8.84 11.26
C VAL A 296 -7.88 9.10 11.12
N PRO A 297 -8.35 10.36 11.11
CA PRO A 297 -9.75 10.68 10.88
C PRO A 297 -10.04 10.65 9.38
N ASN A 298 -10.60 9.55 8.88
CA ASN A 298 -10.96 9.30 7.48
C ASN A 298 -9.77 9.30 6.49
N ALA A 299 -9.85 8.42 5.49
CA ALA A 299 -8.78 8.08 4.54
C ALA A 299 -8.44 9.18 3.50
N VAL A 300 -8.22 10.43 3.93
CA VAL A 300 -7.68 11.48 3.06
C VAL A 300 -6.17 11.57 3.30
N ASN A 301 -5.39 11.10 2.32
CA ASN A 301 -3.91 11.13 2.26
C ASN A 301 -3.12 10.16 3.16
N GLY A 302 -3.76 9.38 4.04
CA GLY A 302 -3.10 8.26 4.74
C GLY A 302 -2.06 8.65 5.80
N SER A 303 -1.97 9.94 6.15
CA SER A 303 -1.14 10.45 7.25
C SER A 303 -1.96 10.57 8.55
N ALA A 304 -1.35 10.26 9.69
CA ALA A 304 -1.98 10.47 11.00
C ALA A 304 -2.05 11.97 11.32
N HIS A 305 -3.17 12.39 11.91
CA HIS A 305 -3.37 13.71 12.47
C HIS A 305 -3.06 13.67 13.97
N ALA A 306 -2.35 14.68 14.48
CA ALA A 306 -2.12 14.89 15.90
C ALA A 306 -2.82 16.19 16.32
N LEU A 307 -3.77 16.10 17.25
CA LEU A 307 -4.47 17.25 17.79
C LEU A 307 -3.99 17.52 19.21
N PHE A 308 -3.62 18.77 19.49
CA PHE A 308 -3.24 19.20 20.83
C PHE A 308 -4.45 19.07 21.77
N SER A 309 -4.28 18.32 22.86
CA SER A 309 -5.34 17.99 23.81
C SER A 309 -5.25 18.84 25.07
N ALA A 310 -4.08 18.82 25.74
CA ALA A 310 -3.84 19.57 26.97
C ALA A 310 -2.35 19.85 27.19
N PRO A 311 -1.97 20.92 27.91
CA PRO A 311 -0.58 21.14 28.34
C PRO A 311 -0.12 20.01 29.29
N ALA A 312 1.15 19.60 29.19
CA ALA A 312 1.75 18.63 30.10
C ALA A 312 2.42 19.32 31.30
N ASP A 313 2.54 18.63 32.44
CA ASP A 313 3.24 19.17 33.62
C ASP A 313 4.72 19.44 33.28
N ALA A 314 5.09 20.72 33.24
CA ALA A 314 6.35 21.25 32.74
C ALA A 314 7.63 20.86 33.52
N GLN A 315 7.54 19.95 34.49
CA GLN A 315 8.49 19.97 35.61
C GLN A 315 9.84 19.27 35.41
N ASN A 316 10.13 18.62 34.28
CA ASN A 316 11.49 18.05 34.08
C ASN A 316 12.05 18.05 32.63
N VAL A 317 11.25 18.33 31.60
CA VAL A 317 11.69 18.23 30.18
C VAL A 317 12.31 19.54 29.65
N LEU A 318 12.04 20.67 30.30
CA LEU A 318 12.57 22.01 29.96
C LEU A 318 14.10 22.17 30.15
N LYS A 319 14.82 21.16 30.65
CA LYS A 319 16.28 21.20 30.78
C LYS A 319 17.05 20.76 29.54
N THR A 320 16.37 20.32 28.47
CA THR A 320 17.03 19.53 27.42
C THR A 320 17.23 20.16 26.03
N PHE A 321 16.76 21.38 25.73
CA PHE A 321 17.24 22.14 24.54
C PHE A 321 16.83 23.62 24.65
N PRO A 322 17.72 24.59 24.87
CA PRO A 322 17.31 26.00 25.00
C PRO A 322 16.62 26.53 23.75
N GLN A 323 15.59 27.38 23.88
CA GLN A 323 14.88 28.00 22.75
C GLN A 323 15.82 28.77 21.80
N GLY A 324 16.87 29.41 22.33
CA GLY A 324 17.88 30.07 21.49
C GLY A 324 18.69 29.10 20.63
N SER A 325 18.83 27.83 21.06
CA SER A 325 19.43 26.76 20.25
C SER A 325 18.53 26.38 19.07
N LEU A 326 17.21 26.43 19.24
CA LEU A 326 16.25 26.20 18.15
C LEU A 326 16.35 27.31 17.09
N ALA A 327 16.44 28.57 17.51
CA ALA A 327 16.62 29.71 16.61
C ALA A 327 17.87 29.52 15.73
N MET A 328 19.02 29.26 16.36
CA MET A 328 20.28 29.05 15.63
C MET A 328 20.28 27.77 14.81
N GLY A 329 19.62 26.70 15.27
CA GLY A 329 19.51 25.46 14.52
C GLY A 329 18.75 25.65 13.20
N VAL A 330 17.68 26.45 13.22
CA VAL A 330 16.90 26.78 12.01
C VAL A 330 17.67 27.68 11.05
N GLU A 331 18.38 28.70 11.54
CA GLU A 331 19.29 29.52 10.73
C GLU A 331 20.39 28.66 10.10
N SER A 332 21.08 27.87 10.92
CA SER A 332 22.19 27.00 10.51
C SER A 332 21.78 26.01 9.42
N THR A 333 20.64 25.35 9.57
CA THR A 333 20.19 24.37 8.57
C THR A 333 19.87 25.01 7.22
N THR A 334 19.38 26.25 7.20
CA THR A 334 19.14 26.98 5.94
C THR A 334 20.42 27.56 5.35
N ASP A 335 21.36 28.03 6.17
CA ASP A 335 22.63 28.61 5.71
C ASP A 335 23.61 27.56 5.19
N ASN A 336 23.60 26.37 5.79
CA ASN A 336 24.41 25.22 5.33
C ASN A 336 23.83 24.54 4.08
N TRP A 337 22.71 25.03 3.55
CA TRP A 337 22.09 24.46 2.36
C TRP A 337 22.01 25.47 1.22
N ASN A 338 22.70 25.18 0.12
CA ASN A 338 22.58 25.96 -1.10
C ASN A 338 21.46 25.39 -1.99
N LEU A 339 20.29 26.02 -1.98
CA LEU A 339 19.18 25.66 -2.86
C LEU A 339 19.31 26.26 -4.27
N GLY A 340 20.07 27.35 -4.41
CA GLY A 340 20.21 28.12 -5.65
C GLY A 340 20.56 29.58 -5.38
N ASN A 341 20.67 30.37 -6.44
CA ASN A 341 21.03 31.79 -6.35
C ASN A 341 19.87 32.72 -5.93
N GLY A 342 18.62 32.28 -6.07
CA GLY A 342 17.43 33.07 -5.80
C GLY A 342 16.73 33.67 -7.03
N GLY A 343 17.10 33.26 -8.24
CA GLY A 343 16.39 33.63 -9.47
C GLY A 343 16.49 35.12 -9.80
N VAL A 344 15.35 35.76 -10.05
CA VAL A 344 15.28 37.15 -10.54
C VAL A 344 15.81 38.20 -9.56
N ASP A 345 15.89 37.87 -8.27
CA ASP A 345 16.41 38.79 -7.24
C ASP A 345 17.93 38.66 -7.04
N TYR A 346 18.58 37.70 -7.71
CA TYR A 346 20.04 37.58 -7.74
C TYR A 346 20.65 38.63 -8.68
N VAL A 347 20.71 39.88 -8.25
CA VAL A 347 21.14 41.01 -9.08
C VAL A 347 22.60 41.42 -8.85
N LEU A 348 23.07 41.35 -7.61
CA LEU A 348 24.43 41.74 -7.19
C LEU A 348 25.25 40.49 -6.84
N SER A 349 26.16 40.59 -5.85
CA SER A 349 26.96 39.46 -5.36
C SER A 349 26.23 38.60 -4.32
N ALA A 350 25.26 39.13 -3.59
CA ALA A 350 24.53 38.38 -2.57
C ALA A 350 23.40 37.53 -3.20
N THR A 351 23.40 36.23 -2.94
CA THR A 351 22.29 35.33 -3.27
C THR A 351 21.12 35.54 -2.32
N VAL A 352 19.91 35.13 -2.74
CA VAL A 352 18.75 35.14 -1.84
C VAL A 352 18.93 34.06 -0.78
N PRO A 353 18.76 34.36 0.52
CA PRO A 353 18.87 33.34 1.57
C PRO A 353 17.93 32.16 1.31
N THR A 354 18.40 30.93 1.53
CA THR A 354 17.62 29.69 1.29
C THR A 354 16.27 29.71 1.99
N PHE A 355 16.20 30.27 3.21
CA PHE A 355 14.92 30.46 3.92
C PHE A 355 13.90 31.25 3.09
N PHE A 356 14.32 32.35 2.45
CA PHE A 356 13.44 33.17 1.60
C PHE A 356 13.12 32.50 0.26
N GLN A 357 14.02 31.66 -0.27
CA GLN A 357 13.70 30.83 -1.44
C GLN A 357 12.59 29.81 -1.11
N LEU A 358 12.63 29.20 0.09
CA LEU A 358 11.56 28.32 0.59
C LEU A 358 10.25 29.10 0.80
N MET A 359 10.32 30.32 1.33
CA MET A 359 9.15 31.19 1.44
C MET A 359 8.54 31.51 0.07
N SER A 360 9.36 31.90 -0.92
CA SER A 360 8.89 32.19 -2.29
C SER A 360 8.15 30.99 -2.89
N LYS A 361 8.68 29.77 -2.71
CA LYS A 361 8.01 28.54 -3.15
C LYS A 361 6.71 28.28 -2.40
N LYS A 362 6.69 28.43 -1.07
CA LYS A 362 5.49 28.22 -0.25
C LYS A 362 4.36 29.19 -0.65
N ALA A 363 4.72 30.43 -0.98
CA ALA A 363 3.77 31.46 -1.43
C ALA A 363 3.43 31.38 -2.94
N GLY A 364 4.19 30.61 -3.73
CA GLY A 364 4.02 30.52 -5.19
C GLY A 364 4.39 31.81 -5.93
N VAL A 365 5.42 32.52 -5.46
CA VAL A 365 5.89 33.80 -6.03
C VAL A 365 7.31 33.67 -6.59
N GLU A 366 7.61 34.44 -7.64
CA GLU A 366 8.93 34.40 -8.30
C GLU A 366 9.95 35.34 -7.66
N SER A 367 9.51 36.48 -7.10
CA SER A 367 10.38 37.48 -6.46
C SER A 367 10.02 37.70 -5.00
N ILE A 368 11.05 37.88 -4.18
CA ILE A 368 10.95 38.22 -2.75
C ILE A 368 10.34 39.60 -2.53
N ARG A 369 10.21 40.43 -3.57
CA ARG A 369 9.43 41.69 -3.54
C ARG A 369 8.05 41.51 -2.90
N SER A 370 7.40 40.36 -3.13
CA SER A 370 6.07 40.08 -2.59
C SER A 370 6.04 40.12 -1.05
N PHE A 371 7.15 39.78 -0.40
CA PHE A 371 7.30 39.83 1.07
C PHE A 371 7.57 41.25 1.61
N MET A 372 7.54 42.27 0.76
CA MET A 372 7.39 43.65 1.22
C MET A 372 6.00 43.86 1.85
N ASP A 373 4.99 43.02 1.56
CA ASP A 373 3.74 42.96 2.32
C ASP A 373 4.02 42.33 3.71
N PRO A 374 3.84 43.08 4.81
CA PRO A 374 4.08 42.58 6.15
C PRO A 374 3.28 41.33 6.51
N ASN A 375 2.02 41.22 6.05
CA ASN A 375 1.19 40.06 6.38
C ASN A 375 1.69 38.80 5.69
N LEU A 376 2.14 38.92 4.44
CA LEU A 376 2.69 37.81 3.68
C LEU A 376 4.05 37.37 4.24
N LEU A 377 4.91 38.32 4.62
CA LEU A 377 6.20 38.05 5.28
C LEU A 377 6.00 37.25 6.58
N LEU A 378 5.08 37.70 7.44
CA LEU A 378 4.85 37.08 8.74
C LEU A 378 4.19 35.70 8.64
N SER A 379 3.12 35.57 7.84
CA SER A 379 2.41 34.30 7.69
C SER A 379 3.30 33.23 7.05
N THR A 380 3.88 33.53 5.88
CA THR A 380 4.75 32.58 5.16
C THR A 380 6.01 32.27 5.96
N GLY A 381 6.62 33.29 6.60
CA GLY A 381 7.80 33.09 7.44
C GLY A 381 7.51 32.21 8.66
N SER A 382 6.34 32.35 9.28
CA SER A 382 5.92 31.49 10.41
C SER A 382 5.73 30.04 9.97
N ASP A 383 5.08 29.80 8.84
CA ASP A 383 4.83 28.44 8.35
C ASP A 383 6.14 27.72 7.95
N VAL A 384 7.05 28.42 7.26
CA VAL A 384 8.36 27.87 6.90
C VAL A 384 9.21 27.62 8.15
N PHE A 385 9.26 28.58 9.07
CA PHE A 385 10.02 28.43 10.31
C PHE A 385 9.54 27.25 11.14
N LYS A 386 8.22 27.14 11.40
CA LYS A 386 7.64 26.05 12.20
C LYS A 386 7.90 24.68 11.59
N GLY A 387 7.79 24.57 10.26
CA GLY A 387 8.10 23.34 9.55
C GLY A 387 9.55 22.90 9.70
N ILE A 388 10.51 23.81 9.51
CA ILE A 388 11.94 23.50 9.67
C ILE A 388 12.28 23.22 11.14
N ALA A 389 11.78 24.05 12.06
CA ALA A 389 11.97 23.89 13.50
C ALA A 389 11.46 22.55 14.02
N THR A 390 10.34 22.05 13.48
CA THR A 390 9.80 20.71 13.80
C THR A 390 10.81 19.62 13.43
N GLN A 391 11.45 19.72 12.26
CA GLN A 391 12.47 18.76 11.82
C GLN A 391 13.76 18.88 12.65
N VAL A 392 14.19 20.10 13.00
CA VAL A 392 15.32 20.34 13.92
C VAL A 392 15.07 19.68 15.28
N LEU A 393 13.87 19.85 15.85
CA LEU A 393 13.52 19.19 17.10
C LEU A 393 13.50 17.66 16.93
N HIS A 394 12.85 17.14 15.89
CA HIS A 394 12.81 15.70 15.65
C HIS A 394 14.22 15.07 15.63
N GLU A 395 15.16 15.68 14.91
CA GLU A 395 16.52 15.17 14.79
C GLU A 395 17.32 15.23 16.11
N ILE A 396 17.11 16.26 16.93
CA ILE A 396 17.94 16.53 18.12
C ILE A 396 17.40 15.87 19.39
N ILE A 397 16.08 15.86 19.58
CA ILE A 397 15.46 15.49 20.86
C ILE A 397 14.60 14.22 20.80
N VAL A 398 14.35 13.63 19.63
CA VAL A 398 13.66 12.33 19.55
C VAL A 398 14.71 11.22 19.60
N GLN A 399 14.63 10.36 20.61
CA GLN A 399 15.60 9.29 20.84
C GLN A 399 14.90 7.94 20.96
N PRO A 400 15.52 6.82 20.52
CA PRO A 400 14.93 5.49 20.63
C PRO A 400 14.54 5.13 22.07
N ALA A 401 13.36 4.52 22.24
CA ALA A 401 12.84 4.04 23.51
C ALA A 401 11.83 2.91 23.31
N ASN A 402 11.43 2.25 24.40
CA ASN A 402 10.38 1.24 24.37
C ASN A 402 9.36 1.56 25.47
N ARG A 403 8.25 2.20 25.08
CA ARG A 403 7.16 2.61 25.98
C ARG A 403 5.82 2.21 25.39
N THR A 404 4.77 2.18 26.22
CA THR A 404 3.40 1.90 25.76
C THR A 404 2.48 3.08 25.97
N ALA A 405 1.63 3.38 24.99
CA ALA A 405 0.49 4.28 25.11
C ALA A 405 -0.82 3.52 24.86
N THR A 406 -1.93 4.02 25.40
CA THR A 406 -3.27 3.41 25.26
C THR A 406 -4.09 4.18 24.23
N GLY A 407 -4.80 3.45 23.38
CA GLY A 407 -5.66 4.04 22.36
C GLY A 407 -6.80 3.11 21.95
N SER A 408 -7.59 3.55 20.98
CA SER A 408 -8.67 2.80 20.37
C SER A 408 -8.35 2.48 18.91
N ILE A 409 -8.80 1.33 18.41
CA ILE A 409 -8.71 0.95 16.99
C ILE A 409 -10.09 0.58 16.46
N THR A 410 -10.39 1.02 15.24
CA THR A 410 -11.58 0.67 14.47
C THR A 410 -11.15 0.05 13.16
N TYR A 411 -11.66 -1.13 12.84
CA TYR A 411 -11.29 -1.89 11.63
C TYR A 411 -12.49 -2.61 11.05
N VAL A 412 -12.44 -2.89 9.73
CA VAL A 412 -13.49 -3.67 9.06
C VAL A 412 -13.05 -5.12 8.98
N GLU A 413 -13.86 -6.01 9.54
CA GLU A 413 -13.65 -7.45 9.46
C GLU A 413 -14.86 -8.12 8.81
N GLN A 414 -14.63 -9.15 8.00
CA GLN A 414 -15.70 -9.98 7.45
C GLN A 414 -16.24 -10.87 8.56
N ARG A 415 -17.46 -10.60 9.04
CA ARG A 415 -18.09 -11.38 10.11
C ARG A 415 -19.37 -12.05 9.65
N LEU A 416 -19.57 -13.27 10.12
CA LEU A 416 -20.82 -13.99 9.92
C LEU A 416 -21.92 -13.30 10.74
N ARG A 417 -22.86 -12.66 10.05
CA ARG A 417 -24.05 -12.04 10.66
C ARG A 417 -25.24 -12.99 10.55
N VAL A 418 -25.96 -13.12 11.66
CA VAL A 418 -27.24 -13.83 11.70
C VAL A 418 -28.30 -12.97 11.01
N LYS A 419 -28.94 -13.49 9.96
CA LYS A 419 -29.97 -12.76 9.21
C LYS A 419 -31.30 -12.76 9.95
N ALA A 420 -31.76 -11.56 10.31
CA ALA A 420 -33.01 -11.36 11.03
C ALA A 420 -34.21 -12.05 10.35
N LEU A 421 -34.36 -11.92 9.02
CA LEU A 421 -35.44 -12.58 8.28
C LEU A 421 -35.40 -14.11 8.41
N SER A 422 -34.23 -14.73 8.23
CA SER A 422 -34.05 -16.19 8.35
C SER A 422 -34.38 -16.66 9.77
N THR A 423 -33.85 -15.96 10.79
CA THR A 423 -34.13 -16.25 12.19
C THR A 423 -35.61 -16.10 12.53
N SER A 424 -36.25 -15.01 12.06
CA SER A 424 -37.68 -14.78 12.28
C SER A 424 -38.52 -15.91 11.69
N PHE A 425 -38.29 -16.29 10.42
CA PHE A 425 -39.02 -17.41 9.80
C PHE A 425 -38.78 -18.73 10.52
N MET A 426 -37.54 -19.07 10.87
CA MET A 426 -37.22 -20.30 11.60
C MET A 426 -37.89 -20.33 12.98
N CYS A 427 -37.80 -19.25 13.76
CA CYS A 427 -38.47 -19.14 15.06
C CYS A 427 -39.99 -19.24 14.92
N SER A 428 -40.59 -18.58 13.93
CA SER A 428 -42.03 -18.66 13.66
C SER A 428 -42.45 -20.08 13.26
N PHE A 429 -41.70 -20.75 12.38
CA PHE A 429 -42.02 -22.12 11.96
C PHE A 429 -41.88 -23.12 13.10
N LEU A 430 -40.82 -23.03 13.90
CA LEU A 430 -40.62 -23.87 15.07
C LEU A 430 -41.67 -23.58 16.16
N GLY A 431 -42.01 -22.31 16.40
CA GLY A 431 -43.08 -21.92 17.31
C GLY A 431 -44.44 -22.47 16.89
N LEU A 432 -44.79 -22.33 15.60
CA LEU A 432 -45.99 -22.94 15.02
C LEU A 432 -45.95 -24.47 15.13
N LEU A 433 -44.80 -25.11 14.92
CA LEU A 433 -44.65 -26.56 15.09
C LEU A 433 -44.94 -27.01 16.53
N VAL A 434 -44.52 -26.24 17.54
CA VAL A 434 -44.87 -26.52 18.94
C VAL A 434 -46.38 -26.42 19.14
N ILE A 435 -47.02 -25.36 18.65
CA ILE A 435 -48.47 -25.17 18.75
C ILE A 435 -49.22 -26.31 18.05
N LEU A 436 -48.81 -26.68 16.84
CA LEU A 436 -49.39 -27.77 16.07
C LEU A 436 -49.18 -29.12 16.76
N SER A 437 -48.01 -29.35 17.36
CA SER A 437 -47.71 -30.57 18.12
C SER A 437 -48.61 -30.69 19.36
N VAL A 438 -48.84 -29.60 20.09
CA VAL A 438 -49.80 -29.55 21.20
C VAL A 438 -51.24 -29.75 20.67
N GLY A 439 -51.61 -29.10 19.56
CA GLY A 439 -52.89 -29.29 18.90
C GLY A 439 -53.14 -30.74 18.49
N MET A 440 -52.10 -31.46 18.04
CA MET A 440 -52.18 -32.89 17.73
C MET A 440 -52.49 -33.76 18.94
N ILE A 441 -52.10 -33.37 20.16
CA ILE A 441 -52.43 -34.12 21.38
C ILE A 441 -53.95 -34.15 21.60
N PHE A 442 -54.64 -33.06 21.26
CA PHE A 442 -56.09 -32.91 21.40
C PHE A 442 -56.87 -33.36 20.17
N ALA A 443 -56.33 -33.14 18.97
CA ALA A 443 -57.00 -33.48 17.71
C ALA A 443 -56.76 -34.92 17.24
N ARG A 444 -55.87 -35.67 17.90
CA ARG A 444 -55.62 -37.08 17.53
C ARG A 444 -56.86 -37.94 17.82
N PRO A 445 -57.30 -38.77 16.88
CA PRO A 445 -58.33 -39.77 17.16
C PRO A 445 -57.77 -40.80 18.15
N SER A 446 -58.42 -40.96 19.30
CA SER A 446 -58.08 -41.97 20.32
C SER A 446 -58.97 -43.21 20.15
N PHE A 447 -58.33 -44.38 19.99
CA PHE A 447 -58.98 -45.69 19.91
C PHE A 447 -60.06 -45.83 18.81
N ALA A 448 -59.68 -45.61 17.54
CA ALA A 448 -60.54 -45.89 16.39
C ALA A 448 -60.49 -47.37 15.91
N ALA A 449 -59.49 -48.16 16.36
CA ALA A 449 -59.36 -49.58 16.04
C ALA A 449 -58.67 -50.36 17.20
N PRO A 450 -59.00 -51.66 17.42
CA PRO A 450 -58.50 -52.46 18.56
C PRO A 450 -57.02 -52.85 18.51
N ASP A 451 -56.44 -52.87 17.32
CA ASP A 451 -55.01 -53.09 17.08
C ASP A 451 -54.54 -52.11 16.01
N GLN A 452 -53.23 -51.80 15.94
CA GLN A 452 -52.71 -50.79 15.00
C GLN A 452 -53.19 -51.10 13.57
N PRO A 453 -54.15 -50.36 12.99
CA PRO A 453 -54.69 -50.70 11.67
C PRO A 453 -53.72 -50.28 10.55
N GLY A 454 -52.42 -50.16 10.85
CA GLY A 454 -51.47 -49.37 10.07
C GLY A 454 -50.03 -49.87 10.00
N SER A 455 -49.66 -51.03 10.53
CA SER A 455 -48.25 -51.49 10.45
C SER A 455 -47.86 -52.06 9.06
N THR A 456 -48.82 -52.37 8.20
CA THR A 456 -48.59 -52.92 6.84
C THR A 456 -49.24 -52.11 5.72
N LEU A 457 -49.79 -50.93 6.01
CA LEU A 457 -50.85 -50.38 5.17
C LEU A 457 -50.76 -48.86 4.91
N SER A 458 -49.55 -48.37 4.64
CA SER A 458 -49.29 -46.94 4.43
C SER A 458 -48.55 -46.69 3.11
N MET A 459 -49.15 -45.87 2.24
CA MET A 459 -48.73 -45.35 0.91
C MET A 459 -48.59 -46.31 -0.29
N ALA A 460 -49.69 -46.54 -1.03
CA ALA A 460 -49.64 -47.28 -2.29
C ALA A 460 -50.42 -46.69 -3.47
N THR A 461 -51.09 -45.53 -3.38
CA THR A 461 -51.83 -44.97 -4.54
C THR A 461 -51.21 -43.86 -5.34
N LEU A 462 -49.98 -43.44 -5.07
CA LEU A 462 -49.29 -42.65 -6.11
C LEU A 462 -48.98 -43.48 -7.38
N LEU A 463 -49.26 -44.79 -7.39
CA LEU A 463 -49.03 -45.68 -8.54
C LEU A 463 -50.23 -46.48 -9.07
N ALA A 464 -51.31 -46.65 -8.32
CA ALA A 464 -52.40 -47.53 -8.78
C ALA A 464 -53.45 -46.81 -9.67
N ALA A 465 -53.45 -45.48 -9.73
CA ALA A 465 -54.27 -44.73 -10.67
C ALA A 465 -53.43 -43.64 -11.34
N THR A 466 -52.99 -43.91 -12.58
CA THR A 466 -52.30 -43.01 -13.53
C THR A 466 -50.76 -42.86 -13.42
N SER A 467 -50.06 -43.76 -14.13
CA SER A 467 -48.66 -43.65 -14.64
C SER A 467 -47.48 -43.71 -13.65
N THR A 468 -47.16 -44.94 -13.22
CA THR A 468 -45.86 -45.34 -12.64
C THR A 468 -44.63 -44.82 -13.42
N THR A 469 -44.79 -44.51 -14.70
CA THR A 469 -43.75 -43.97 -15.57
C THR A 469 -43.48 -42.47 -15.37
N ARG A 470 -44.48 -41.63 -15.06
CA ARG A 470 -44.29 -40.17 -14.98
C ARG A 470 -43.58 -39.74 -13.71
N PHE A 471 -43.91 -40.31 -12.56
CA PHE A 471 -43.21 -40.04 -11.31
C PHE A 471 -41.76 -40.55 -11.35
N LEU A 472 -41.54 -41.75 -11.89
CA LEU A 472 -40.20 -42.28 -12.07
C LEU A 472 -39.38 -41.43 -13.07
N ALA A 473 -40.02 -41.00 -14.17
CA ALA A 473 -39.41 -40.05 -15.09
C ALA A 473 -39.06 -38.75 -14.38
N LEU A 474 -39.93 -38.20 -13.52
CA LEU A 474 -39.63 -37.00 -12.74
C LEU A 474 -38.46 -37.21 -11.75
N ALA A 475 -38.43 -38.33 -11.02
CA ALA A 475 -37.39 -38.66 -10.05
C ALA A 475 -36.00 -38.92 -10.68
N ILE A 476 -35.96 -39.21 -11.98
CA ILE A 476 -34.71 -39.38 -12.76
C ILE A 476 -34.37 -38.08 -13.51
N CYS A 477 -35.33 -37.49 -14.23
CA CYS A 477 -35.11 -36.30 -15.05
C CYS A 477 -34.80 -35.06 -14.22
N LEU A 478 -35.43 -34.85 -13.06
CA LEU A 478 -35.15 -33.66 -12.24
C LEU A 478 -33.69 -33.64 -11.74
N PRO A 479 -33.14 -34.71 -11.12
CA PRO A 479 -31.71 -34.77 -10.80
C PRO A 479 -30.78 -34.60 -12.00
N LEU A 480 -31.12 -35.16 -13.17
CA LEU A 480 -30.33 -34.98 -14.40
C LEU A 480 -30.32 -33.52 -14.88
N LEU A 481 -31.47 -32.84 -14.81
CA LEU A 481 -31.58 -31.41 -15.12
C LEU A 481 -30.75 -30.57 -14.14
N VAL A 482 -30.70 -30.95 -12.87
CA VAL A 482 -29.84 -30.29 -11.87
C VAL A 482 -28.35 -30.52 -12.19
N ILE A 483 -27.95 -31.74 -12.56
CA ILE A 483 -26.56 -32.02 -12.99
C ILE A 483 -26.18 -31.17 -14.20
N ALA A 484 -27.08 -31.06 -15.19
CA ALA A 484 -26.86 -30.25 -16.38
C ALA A 484 -26.78 -28.74 -16.06
N SER A 485 -27.67 -28.23 -15.20
CA SER A 485 -27.66 -26.81 -14.82
C SER A 485 -26.40 -26.46 -14.02
N LEU A 486 -25.93 -27.34 -13.13
CA LEU A 486 -24.66 -27.16 -12.42
C LEU A 486 -23.47 -27.04 -13.38
N GLU A 487 -23.46 -27.78 -14.49
CA GLU A 487 -22.37 -27.71 -15.47
C GLU A 487 -22.45 -26.44 -16.33
N ILE A 488 -23.67 -26.04 -16.73
CA ILE A 488 -23.89 -24.81 -17.48
C ILE A 488 -23.47 -23.59 -16.65
N VAL A 489 -23.88 -23.52 -15.38
CA VAL A 489 -23.52 -22.41 -14.49
C VAL A 489 -22.01 -22.40 -14.22
N GLN A 490 -21.37 -23.57 -14.05
CA GLN A 490 -19.92 -23.64 -13.88
C GLN A 490 -19.20 -23.12 -15.13
N HIS A 491 -19.63 -23.50 -16.32
CA HIS A 491 -19.05 -23.03 -17.57
C HIS A 491 -19.14 -21.50 -17.71
N PHE A 492 -20.30 -20.92 -17.42
CA PHE A 492 -20.45 -19.46 -17.42
C PHE A 492 -19.61 -18.79 -16.32
N SER A 493 -19.50 -19.42 -15.15
CA SER A 493 -18.69 -18.94 -14.03
C SER A 493 -17.19 -18.97 -14.36
N ASP A 494 -16.71 -19.98 -15.09
CA ASP A 494 -15.29 -20.13 -15.43
C ASP A 494 -14.89 -19.21 -16.59
N ILE A 495 -15.79 -18.93 -17.56
CA ILE A 495 -15.52 -18.01 -18.68
C ILE A 495 -15.51 -16.54 -18.26
N ASN A 496 -16.39 -16.16 -17.32
CA ASN A 496 -16.64 -14.75 -16.99
C ASN A 496 -16.15 -14.34 -15.60
N ASP A 497 -15.27 -15.14 -14.98
CA ASP A 497 -14.81 -14.97 -13.59
C ASP A 497 -15.99 -14.71 -12.62
N GLY A 498 -16.98 -15.59 -12.69
CA GLY A 498 -18.25 -15.50 -11.97
C GLY A 498 -19.44 -15.23 -12.87
N PHE A 499 -20.62 -15.73 -12.49
CA PHE A 499 -21.81 -15.77 -13.35
C PHE A 499 -22.83 -14.66 -13.06
N MET A 500 -22.72 -13.96 -11.91
CA MET A 500 -23.68 -12.92 -11.50
C MET A 500 -23.00 -11.83 -10.66
N SER A 501 -23.25 -10.55 -10.95
CA SER A 501 -22.73 -9.43 -10.14
C SER A 501 -23.54 -9.21 -8.86
N ILE A 502 -22.84 -8.96 -7.74
CA ILE A 502 -23.42 -8.66 -6.43
C ILE A 502 -23.63 -7.15 -6.33
N SER A 503 -24.67 -6.63 -7.00
CA SER A 503 -25.04 -5.21 -6.91
C SER A 503 -26.14 -4.93 -5.88
N GLN A 504 -26.84 -5.97 -5.42
CA GLN A 504 -27.95 -5.87 -4.47
C GLN A 504 -27.92 -7.03 -3.47
N SER A 505 -28.28 -6.77 -2.21
CA SER A 505 -28.36 -7.78 -1.14
C SER A 505 -29.29 -8.96 -1.46
N SER A 506 -30.21 -8.78 -2.39
CA SER A 506 -31.12 -9.79 -2.92
C SER A 506 -30.40 -10.91 -3.69
N SER A 507 -29.31 -10.61 -4.39
CA SER A 507 -28.56 -11.57 -5.23
C SER A 507 -28.00 -12.74 -4.42
N LEU A 508 -27.42 -12.45 -3.25
CA LEU A 508 -26.91 -13.44 -2.31
C LEU A 508 -28.04 -14.30 -1.71
N ALA A 509 -29.19 -13.70 -1.42
CA ALA A 509 -30.35 -14.44 -0.91
C ALA A 509 -30.89 -15.46 -1.93
N PHE A 510 -31.01 -15.06 -3.21
CA PHE A 510 -31.46 -15.97 -4.28
C PHE A 510 -30.47 -17.12 -4.51
N ALA A 511 -29.17 -16.84 -4.48
CA ALA A 511 -28.11 -17.84 -4.65
C ALA A 511 -28.12 -18.91 -3.54
N THR A 512 -28.59 -18.57 -2.34
CA THR A 512 -28.65 -19.51 -1.20
C THR A 512 -29.96 -20.30 -1.12
N TYR A 513 -31.12 -19.66 -1.33
CA TYR A 513 -32.41 -20.32 -1.10
C TYR A 513 -32.88 -21.21 -2.26
N ILE A 514 -32.65 -20.80 -3.51
CA ILE A 514 -33.13 -21.54 -4.69
C ILE A 514 -32.52 -22.95 -4.76
N PRO A 515 -31.18 -23.12 -4.68
CA PRO A 515 -30.59 -24.46 -4.77
C PRO A 515 -31.00 -25.35 -3.59
N SER A 516 -31.18 -24.77 -2.40
CA SER A 516 -31.64 -25.49 -1.20
C SER A 516 -33.07 -26.01 -1.36
N ALA A 517 -33.96 -25.19 -1.94
CA ALA A 517 -35.33 -25.61 -2.24
C ALA A 517 -35.38 -26.74 -3.30
N VAL A 518 -34.55 -26.66 -4.34
CA VAL A 518 -34.45 -27.71 -5.38
C VAL A 518 -33.90 -29.00 -4.80
N ALA A 519 -32.85 -28.93 -3.97
CA ALA A 519 -32.28 -30.06 -3.25
C ALA A 519 -33.31 -30.77 -2.35
N LEU A 520 -34.11 -30.02 -1.60
CA LEU A 520 -35.18 -30.55 -0.77
C LEU A 520 -36.31 -31.18 -1.60
N GLY A 521 -36.62 -30.60 -2.76
CA GLY A 521 -37.56 -31.18 -3.72
C GLY A 521 -37.09 -32.56 -4.20
N VAL A 522 -35.82 -32.69 -4.59
CA VAL A 522 -35.22 -33.97 -4.99
C VAL A 522 -35.22 -34.95 -3.82
N ALA A 523 -34.75 -34.56 -2.64
CA ALA A 523 -34.75 -35.43 -1.46
C ALA A 523 -36.15 -35.95 -1.11
N SER A 524 -37.18 -35.09 -1.23
CA SER A 524 -38.58 -35.45 -0.99
C SER A 524 -39.12 -36.46 -2.01
N LEU A 525 -38.71 -36.38 -3.28
CA LEU A 525 -39.08 -37.37 -4.30
C LEU A 525 -38.50 -38.75 -3.97
N TYR A 526 -37.27 -38.82 -3.50
CA TYR A 526 -36.63 -40.08 -3.11
C TYR A 526 -37.20 -40.65 -1.81
N ALA A 527 -37.55 -39.80 -0.84
CA ALA A 527 -38.31 -40.22 0.33
C ALA A 527 -39.68 -40.81 -0.03
N ALA A 528 -40.39 -40.21 -0.99
CA ALA A 528 -41.65 -40.76 -1.50
C ALA A 528 -41.47 -42.11 -2.22
N MET A 529 -40.36 -42.29 -2.94
CA MET A 529 -40.00 -43.55 -3.59
C MET A 529 -39.63 -44.65 -2.57
N GLU A 530 -38.94 -44.30 -1.49
CA GLU A 530 -38.61 -45.21 -0.39
C GLU A 530 -39.86 -45.71 0.32
N MET A 531 -40.75 -44.80 0.71
CA MET A 531 -42.03 -45.17 1.32
C MET A 531 -42.81 -46.13 0.43
N MET A 532 -42.92 -45.83 -0.87
CA MET A 532 -43.53 -46.73 -1.85
C MET A 532 -42.86 -48.11 -1.90
N ALA A 533 -41.53 -48.17 -1.91
CA ALA A 533 -40.82 -49.44 -1.91
C ALA A 533 -41.11 -50.25 -0.64
N ALA A 534 -41.13 -49.60 0.53
CA ALA A 534 -41.45 -50.21 1.81
C ALA A 534 -42.88 -50.76 1.87
N THR A 535 -43.85 -50.07 1.27
CA THR A 535 -45.25 -50.51 1.22
C THR A 535 -45.46 -51.72 0.33
N PHE A 536 -44.82 -51.77 -0.85
CA PHE A 536 -44.98 -52.87 -1.78
C PHE A 536 -44.10 -54.09 -1.46
N ALA A 537 -43.09 -53.94 -0.60
CA ALA A 537 -42.15 -55.00 -0.27
C ALA A 537 -42.78 -56.28 0.28
N PRO A 538 -43.77 -56.25 1.19
CA PRO A 538 -44.43 -57.47 1.68
C PRO A 538 -45.24 -58.21 0.60
N TYR A 539 -45.75 -57.50 -0.42
CA TYR A 539 -46.62 -58.07 -1.45
C TYR A 539 -45.86 -58.71 -2.61
N ALA A 540 -44.65 -58.26 -2.90
CA ALA A 540 -43.84 -58.79 -4.00
C ALA A 540 -43.48 -60.28 -3.84
N PRO A 541 -43.09 -60.79 -2.65
CA PRO A 541 -42.94 -62.22 -2.40
C PRO A 541 -44.27 -62.99 -2.47
N LEU A 542 -45.36 -62.42 -1.95
CA LEU A 542 -46.69 -63.08 -1.98
C LEU A 542 -47.18 -63.33 -3.40
N LYS A 543 -46.95 -62.41 -4.34
CA LYS A 543 -47.30 -62.58 -5.76
C LYS A 543 -46.49 -63.69 -6.44
N ARG A 544 -45.26 -63.95 -5.98
CA ARG A 544 -44.42 -65.06 -6.49
C ARG A 544 -44.86 -66.42 -5.93
N GLY A 545 -45.64 -66.43 -4.85
CA GLY A 545 -46.17 -67.61 -4.18
C GLY A 545 -45.23 -68.22 -3.14
N LYS A 546 -45.79 -69.01 -2.22
CA LYS A 546 -45.07 -69.75 -1.16
C LYS A 546 -44.18 -68.86 -0.27
N ALA A 547 -44.71 -67.76 0.24
CA ALA A 547 -43.95 -66.86 1.12
C ALA A 547 -44.27 -67.11 2.61
N SER A 548 -43.26 -67.04 3.50
CA SER A 548 -43.45 -67.18 4.94
C SER A 548 -44.02 -65.92 5.58
N ALA A 549 -44.74 -66.09 6.70
CA ALA A 549 -45.33 -64.98 7.46
C ALA A 549 -44.30 -63.93 7.89
N GLU A 550 -43.09 -64.34 8.33
CA GLU A 550 -42.00 -63.43 8.77
C GLU A 550 -41.57 -62.43 7.69
N ARG A 551 -41.72 -62.81 6.42
CA ARG A 551 -41.27 -62.03 5.26
C ARG A 551 -42.35 -61.17 4.64
N THR A 552 -43.61 -61.36 5.04
CA THR A 552 -44.77 -60.76 4.38
C THR A 552 -45.76 -60.22 5.41
N ILE A 553 -46.52 -61.08 6.08
CA ILE A 553 -47.65 -60.70 6.93
C ILE A 553 -47.22 -60.00 8.21
N THR A 554 -46.14 -60.47 8.85
CA THR A 554 -45.62 -59.85 10.09
C THR A 554 -44.53 -58.81 9.81
N LEU A 555 -44.20 -58.57 8.53
CA LEU A 555 -43.16 -57.63 8.14
C LEU A 555 -43.72 -56.21 8.06
N SER A 556 -43.37 -55.39 9.05
CA SER A 556 -43.60 -53.95 9.02
C SER A 556 -42.29 -53.23 8.71
N LEU A 557 -42.21 -52.57 7.55
CA LEU A 557 -41.08 -51.68 7.19
C LEU A 557 -41.47 -50.20 7.25
N VAL A 558 -42.77 -49.90 7.21
CA VAL A 558 -43.29 -48.54 7.20
C VAL A 558 -43.39 -47.99 8.63
N GLY A 559 -42.92 -46.77 8.85
CA GLY A 559 -42.98 -46.10 10.16
C GLY A 559 -41.88 -46.52 11.14
N GLN A 560 -40.90 -47.33 10.71
CA GLN A 560 -39.70 -47.63 11.49
C GLN A 560 -38.63 -46.53 11.33
N LEU A 561 -37.74 -46.40 12.32
CA LEU A 561 -36.54 -45.57 12.19
C LEU A 561 -35.62 -46.11 11.10
N LEU A 562 -35.04 -45.21 10.29
CA LEU A 562 -34.17 -45.51 9.15
C LEU A 562 -33.15 -46.64 9.39
N PRO A 563 -32.33 -46.64 10.47
CA PRO A 563 -31.34 -47.70 10.68
C PRO A 563 -31.95 -49.09 10.92
N ARG A 564 -33.09 -49.14 11.63
CA ARG A 564 -33.80 -50.38 11.93
C ARG A 564 -34.49 -50.92 10.68
N ALA A 565 -35.14 -50.05 9.90
CA ALA A 565 -35.76 -50.40 8.63
C ALA A 565 -34.73 -50.94 7.63
N PHE A 566 -33.55 -50.30 7.57
CA PHE A 566 -32.45 -50.74 6.70
C PHE A 566 -31.94 -52.13 7.10
N TYR A 567 -31.65 -52.34 8.39
CA TYR A 567 -31.25 -53.66 8.89
C TYR A 567 -32.30 -54.76 8.63
N LEU A 568 -33.57 -54.46 8.92
CA LEU A 568 -34.66 -55.41 8.71
C LEU A 568 -34.87 -55.72 7.21
N SER A 569 -34.72 -54.73 6.34
CA SER A 569 -34.82 -54.91 4.89
C SER A 569 -33.70 -55.81 4.34
N LEU A 570 -32.47 -55.69 4.85
CA LEU A 570 -31.36 -56.59 4.52
C LEU A 570 -31.60 -58.00 5.05
N ARG A 571 -32.01 -58.14 6.33
CA ARG A 571 -32.29 -59.44 6.95
C ARG A 571 -33.39 -60.20 6.21
N THR A 572 -34.44 -59.50 5.77
CA THR A 572 -35.57 -60.09 5.02
C THR A 572 -35.27 -60.25 3.52
N LYS A 573 -34.08 -59.85 3.05
CA LYS A 573 -33.62 -59.81 1.64
C LYS A 573 -34.50 -58.96 0.72
N ASN A 574 -35.09 -57.89 1.25
CA ASN A 574 -35.82 -56.86 0.51
C ASN A 574 -34.85 -55.76 0.03
N PHE A 575 -33.95 -56.12 -0.88
CA PHE A 575 -32.89 -55.23 -1.36
C PHE A 575 -33.40 -53.95 -2.03
N ALA A 576 -34.58 -53.97 -2.66
CA ALA A 576 -35.18 -52.79 -3.26
C ALA A 576 -35.46 -51.68 -2.21
N VAL A 577 -35.90 -52.08 -1.02
CA VAL A 577 -36.17 -51.17 0.11
C VAL A 577 -34.86 -50.70 0.73
N ALA A 578 -33.88 -51.59 0.90
CA ALA A 578 -32.55 -51.22 1.38
C ALA A 578 -31.91 -50.13 0.50
N ILE A 579 -31.98 -50.29 -0.83
CA ILE A 579 -31.43 -49.32 -1.80
C ILE A 579 -32.21 -48.00 -1.75
N ALA A 580 -33.54 -48.03 -1.60
CA ALA A 580 -34.34 -46.82 -1.50
C ALA A 580 -34.07 -46.05 -0.19
N LEU A 581 -33.95 -46.77 0.93
CA LEU A 581 -33.54 -46.21 2.23
C LEU A 581 -32.15 -45.57 2.15
N PHE A 582 -31.21 -46.20 1.43
CA PHE A 582 -29.88 -45.64 1.20
C PHE A 582 -29.92 -44.36 0.36
N ALA A 583 -30.77 -44.30 -0.68
CA ALA A 583 -30.95 -43.11 -1.50
C ALA A 583 -31.55 -41.94 -0.69
N THR A 584 -32.53 -42.21 0.17
CA THR A 584 -33.13 -41.21 1.07
C THR A 584 -32.13 -40.72 2.11
N PHE A 585 -31.29 -41.61 2.65
CA PHE A 585 -30.20 -41.25 3.54
C PHE A 585 -29.21 -40.30 2.87
N ILE A 586 -28.74 -40.64 1.66
CA ILE A 586 -27.86 -39.77 0.87
C ILE A 586 -28.53 -38.43 0.54
N GLY A 587 -29.83 -38.45 0.21
CA GLY A 587 -30.60 -37.24 -0.10
C GLY A 587 -30.65 -36.24 1.05
N SER A 588 -30.51 -36.68 2.30
CA SER A 588 -30.45 -35.77 3.46
C SER A 588 -29.20 -34.87 3.49
N PHE A 589 -28.13 -35.24 2.76
CA PHE A 589 -26.90 -34.45 2.68
C PHE A 589 -26.94 -33.38 1.58
N LEU A 590 -27.90 -33.42 0.66
CA LEU A 590 -27.99 -32.47 -0.48
C LEU A 590 -28.01 -31.01 0.00
N SER A 591 -28.81 -30.68 1.01
CA SER A 591 -28.91 -29.31 1.54
C SER A 591 -27.63 -28.84 2.24
N ILE A 592 -26.85 -29.76 2.79
CA ILE A 592 -25.55 -29.44 3.42
C ILE A 592 -24.54 -29.05 2.34
N ILE A 593 -24.42 -29.86 1.28
CA ILE A 593 -23.45 -29.61 0.20
C ILE A 593 -23.81 -28.32 -0.57
N VAL A 594 -25.11 -28.05 -0.76
CA VAL A 594 -25.60 -26.82 -1.41
C VAL A 594 -25.14 -25.55 -0.70
N SER A 595 -24.99 -25.56 0.63
CA SER A 595 -24.57 -24.37 1.39
C SER A 595 -23.20 -23.81 0.98
N GLY A 596 -22.33 -24.66 0.41
CA GLY A 596 -21.01 -24.26 -0.09
C GLY A 596 -20.95 -24.01 -1.60
N LEU A 597 -22.07 -24.03 -2.32
CA LEU A 597 -22.07 -24.06 -3.78
C LEU A 597 -21.54 -22.76 -4.43
N TYR A 598 -21.77 -21.61 -3.81
CA TYR A 598 -21.38 -20.30 -4.35
C TYR A 598 -20.53 -19.49 -3.38
N SER A 599 -19.59 -18.70 -3.89
CA SER A 599 -18.72 -17.77 -3.14
C SER A 599 -18.63 -16.43 -3.87
N ALA A 600 -18.27 -15.34 -3.16
CA ALA A 600 -18.10 -14.01 -3.74
C ALA A 600 -16.62 -13.74 -4.06
N ILE A 601 -16.32 -13.34 -5.29
CA ILE A 601 -14.98 -12.95 -5.75
C ILE A 601 -14.99 -11.54 -6.33
N SER A 602 -13.85 -10.84 -6.28
CA SER A 602 -13.69 -9.49 -6.85
C SER A 602 -12.98 -9.58 -8.20
N VAL A 603 -13.59 -9.04 -9.28
CA VAL A 603 -13.03 -9.11 -10.64
C VAL A 603 -12.65 -7.72 -11.16
N PRO A 604 -11.36 -7.43 -11.43
CA PRO A 604 -10.90 -6.09 -11.82
C PRO A 604 -11.48 -5.64 -13.16
N ILE A 605 -11.73 -4.34 -13.31
CA ILE A 605 -12.21 -3.74 -14.57
C ILE A 605 -11.00 -3.19 -15.33
N VAL A 606 -10.79 -3.64 -16.57
CA VAL A 606 -9.69 -3.20 -17.44
C VAL A 606 -10.25 -2.25 -18.51
N GLN A 607 -9.69 -1.05 -18.63
CA GLN A 607 -10.10 -0.03 -19.60
C GLN A 607 -8.88 0.51 -20.37
N ASN A 608 -8.99 0.61 -21.70
CA ASN A 608 -7.94 1.20 -22.54
C ASN A 608 -8.13 2.72 -22.64
N ILE A 609 -7.05 3.47 -22.52
CA ILE A 609 -7.01 4.94 -22.63
C ILE A 609 -5.90 5.40 -23.57
N THR A 610 -6.07 6.56 -24.20
CA THR A 610 -5.04 7.18 -25.06
C THR A 610 -4.49 8.44 -24.38
N LEU A 611 -3.17 8.58 -24.38
CA LEU A 611 -2.40 9.63 -23.72
C LEU A 611 -1.65 10.49 -24.75
N TYR A 612 -1.58 11.80 -24.51
CA TYR A 612 -0.97 12.77 -25.40
C TYR A 612 0.32 13.32 -24.77
N GLN A 613 1.44 13.26 -25.50
CA GLN A 613 2.70 13.87 -25.09
C GLN A 613 2.64 15.40 -25.20
N ARG A 614 3.23 16.11 -24.23
CA ARG A 614 3.20 17.60 -24.16
C ARG A 614 4.55 18.29 -24.38
N ASP A 615 5.65 17.59 -24.22
CA ASP A 615 6.99 18.17 -24.28
C ASP A 615 7.96 17.31 -25.10
N THR A 616 9.15 17.85 -25.35
CA THR A 616 10.30 17.16 -25.96
C THR A 616 11.57 17.49 -25.19
N PHE A 617 12.57 16.61 -25.22
CA PHE A 617 13.87 16.91 -24.61
C PHE A 617 14.79 17.66 -25.60
N ASN A 618 15.44 18.71 -25.11
CA ASN A 618 16.48 19.47 -25.80
C ASN A 618 17.74 19.50 -24.94
N PHE A 619 18.76 18.77 -25.38
CA PHE A 619 20.01 18.55 -24.66
C PHE A 619 21.10 19.58 -25.01
N ASP A 620 20.84 20.49 -25.96
CA ASP A 620 21.82 21.48 -26.39
C ASP A 620 21.81 22.71 -25.47
N ASN A 621 22.99 23.28 -25.19
CA ASN A 621 23.19 24.51 -24.40
C ASN A 621 22.69 24.47 -22.94
N ALA A 622 22.49 23.28 -22.36
CA ALA A 622 22.17 23.17 -20.95
C ALA A 622 23.38 23.54 -20.08
N ASP A 623 23.27 24.60 -19.29
CA ASP A 623 24.28 25.02 -18.30
C ASP A 623 23.93 24.47 -16.92
N LEU A 624 24.71 23.51 -16.44
CA LEU A 624 24.61 22.92 -15.10
C LEU A 624 25.75 23.40 -14.18
N SER A 625 26.49 24.43 -14.59
CA SER A 625 27.70 24.88 -13.89
C SER A 625 27.39 25.77 -12.68
N LEU A 626 26.45 26.70 -12.83
CA LEU A 626 26.03 27.67 -11.82
C LEU A 626 24.79 27.26 -11.04
N SER A 627 23.77 26.82 -11.77
CA SER A 627 22.48 26.42 -11.24
C SER A 627 21.98 25.25 -12.08
N ASP A 628 21.33 24.31 -11.43
CA ASP A 628 20.74 23.12 -12.03
C ASP A 628 19.22 23.07 -11.81
N ASN A 629 18.62 24.25 -11.54
CA ASN A 629 17.20 24.40 -11.20
C ASN A 629 16.75 23.45 -10.08
N GLU A 630 17.60 23.27 -9.05
CA GLU A 630 17.33 22.49 -7.83
C GLU A 630 17.41 20.96 -8.03
N ALA A 631 17.95 20.48 -9.15
CA ALA A 631 18.13 19.06 -9.39
C ALA A 631 18.94 18.37 -8.28
N THR A 632 19.99 19.04 -7.77
CA THR A 632 20.81 18.54 -6.65
C THR A 632 20.06 18.49 -5.33
N ALA A 633 19.17 19.46 -5.08
CA ALA A 633 18.34 19.43 -3.89
C ALA A 633 17.42 18.19 -3.90
N ILE A 634 16.81 17.88 -5.04
CA ILE A 634 16.00 16.68 -5.23
C ILE A 634 16.86 15.41 -5.12
N ASP A 635 18.04 15.40 -5.73
CA ASP A 635 18.98 14.27 -5.67
C ASP A 635 19.34 13.93 -4.21
N ASN A 636 19.66 14.94 -3.38
CA ASN A 636 19.90 14.74 -1.94
C ASN A 636 18.69 14.07 -1.25
N LEU A 637 17.46 14.42 -1.62
CA LEU A 637 16.24 13.79 -1.07
C LEU A 637 16.08 12.33 -1.53
N VAL A 638 16.37 12.04 -2.80
CA VAL A 638 16.29 10.70 -3.38
C VAL A 638 17.34 9.79 -2.73
N GLU A 639 18.58 10.26 -2.69
CA GLU A 639 19.76 9.49 -2.29
C GLU A 639 19.86 9.25 -0.79
N TYR A 640 19.56 10.26 0.03
CA TYR A 640 19.70 10.15 1.50
C TYR A 640 18.36 9.91 2.21
N LEU A 641 17.29 10.56 1.79
CA LEU A 641 15.98 10.49 2.45
C LEU A 641 15.02 9.48 1.82
N GLY A 642 15.44 8.82 0.73
CA GLY A 642 14.69 7.72 0.11
C GLY A 642 13.40 8.17 -0.57
N LEU A 643 13.37 9.38 -1.14
CA LEU A 643 12.29 9.80 -2.02
C LEU A 643 12.25 8.88 -3.25
N ASN A 644 11.28 7.96 -3.30
CA ASN A 644 11.28 6.85 -4.27
C ASN A 644 11.18 7.28 -5.75
N SER A 645 10.56 8.43 -6.04
CA SER A 645 10.43 8.95 -7.41
C SER A 645 9.91 10.38 -7.40
N THR A 646 10.33 11.21 -8.35
CA THR A 646 9.67 12.49 -8.62
C THR A 646 8.75 12.39 -9.84
N LYS A 647 7.95 13.43 -10.08
CA LYS A 647 7.04 13.43 -11.22
C LYS A 647 7.85 13.29 -12.53
N TRP A 648 7.58 12.24 -13.29
CA TRP A 648 8.25 11.91 -14.57
C TRP A 648 9.70 11.42 -14.49
N THR A 649 10.24 11.12 -13.30
CA THR A 649 11.57 10.52 -13.16
C THR A 649 11.59 9.39 -12.12
N THR A 650 12.39 8.36 -12.36
CA THR A 650 12.65 7.31 -11.36
C THR A 650 13.96 6.61 -11.66
N GLY A 651 14.85 6.55 -10.67
CA GLY A 651 16.24 6.16 -10.89
C GLY A 651 16.89 7.03 -11.96
N ASP A 652 17.55 6.38 -12.92
CA ASP A 652 18.18 7.00 -14.08
C ASP A 652 17.21 7.30 -15.24
N LEU A 653 15.91 6.97 -15.11
CA LEU A 653 14.94 7.12 -16.20
C LEU A 653 14.16 8.44 -16.11
N VAL A 654 14.05 9.11 -17.26
CA VAL A 654 13.27 10.35 -17.45
C VAL A 654 12.24 10.15 -18.54
N PHE A 655 11.01 10.57 -18.27
CA PHE A 655 9.88 10.45 -19.19
C PHE A 655 9.36 11.81 -19.65
N ASN A 656 8.83 11.87 -20.86
CA ASN A 656 8.07 13.03 -21.35
C ASN A 656 6.77 13.22 -20.56
N THR A 657 6.31 14.46 -20.44
CA THR A 657 5.03 14.75 -19.76
C THR A 657 3.85 14.33 -20.61
N LEU A 658 2.90 13.63 -19.99
CA LEU A 658 1.70 13.11 -20.63
C LEU A 658 0.43 13.75 -20.07
N HIS A 659 -0.62 13.80 -20.89
CA HIS A 659 -1.94 14.25 -20.52
C HIS A 659 -3.03 13.30 -21.04
N GLN A 660 -4.10 13.12 -20.26
CA GLN A 660 -5.28 12.34 -20.63
C GLN A 660 -6.50 13.24 -20.79
N ASN A 661 -7.42 12.88 -21.70
CA ASN A 661 -8.77 13.44 -21.67
C ASN A 661 -9.57 12.78 -20.54
N ALA A 662 -10.44 13.55 -19.86
CA ALA A 662 -11.11 13.14 -18.63
C ALA A 662 -11.74 11.74 -18.71
N ILE A 663 -11.27 10.82 -17.87
CA ILE A 663 -11.90 9.51 -17.69
C ILE A 663 -13.11 9.72 -16.78
N SER A 664 -14.30 9.32 -17.24
CA SER A 664 -15.49 9.23 -16.38
C SER A 664 -15.38 8.03 -15.43
N THR A 665 -14.42 8.05 -14.49
CA THR A 665 -14.41 7.12 -13.36
C THR A 665 -15.38 7.66 -12.32
N THR A 666 -16.44 6.90 -12.05
CA THR A 666 -17.56 7.25 -11.16
C THR A 666 -17.20 7.32 -9.66
N ASN A 667 -15.92 7.45 -9.27
CA ASN A 667 -15.48 7.73 -7.91
C ASN A 667 -14.08 8.38 -7.92
N SER A 668 -14.06 9.70 -7.80
CA SER A 668 -12.92 10.60 -8.03
C SER A 668 -11.85 10.63 -6.93
N SER A 669 -11.66 9.55 -6.16
CA SER A 669 -10.72 9.53 -5.02
C SER A 669 -9.83 8.29 -4.89
N VAL A 670 -9.90 7.34 -5.83
CA VAL A 670 -9.11 6.09 -5.75
C VAL A 670 -7.95 6.14 -6.74
N ASN A 671 -6.72 5.91 -6.26
CA ASN A 671 -5.55 5.75 -7.11
C ASN A 671 -5.74 4.52 -8.02
N VAL A 672 -5.72 4.73 -9.34
CA VAL A 672 -5.91 3.63 -10.30
C VAL A 672 -4.61 3.39 -11.08
N PRO A 673 -4.09 2.15 -11.12
CA PRO A 673 -2.89 1.83 -11.89
C PRO A 673 -3.16 1.92 -13.40
N LEU A 674 -2.29 2.65 -14.09
CA LEU A 674 -2.20 2.87 -15.53
C LEU A 674 -0.88 2.27 -16.01
N THR A 675 -0.93 1.21 -16.80
CA THR A 675 0.25 0.59 -17.42
C THR A 675 0.40 1.06 -18.87
N ILE A 676 1.61 1.47 -19.25
CA ILE A 676 1.92 1.99 -20.58
C ILE A 676 3.36 1.65 -21.00
N ASN A 677 3.59 1.48 -22.31
CA ASN A 677 4.92 1.29 -22.89
C ASN A 677 5.34 2.53 -23.70
N ILE A 678 6.38 3.24 -23.24
CA ILE A 678 6.79 4.55 -23.78
C ILE A 678 8.32 4.69 -23.85
N PRO A 679 8.85 5.59 -24.69
CA PRO A 679 10.27 5.91 -24.65
C PRO A 679 10.63 6.66 -23.35
N ALA A 680 11.74 6.26 -22.74
CA ALA A 680 12.44 6.92 -21.66
C ALA A 680 13.81 7.37 -22.15
N VAL A 681 14.36 8.39 -21.49
CA VAL A 681 15.75 8.82 -21.64
C VAL A 681 16.50 8.48 -20.36
N ARG A 682 17.71 7.91 -20.47
CA ARG A 682 18.61 7.71 -19.34
C ARG A 682 20.03 8.24 -19.62
N PRO A 683 20.67 8.89 -18.65
CA PRO A 683 22.05 9.34 -18.76
C PRO A 683 23.04 8.22 -18.42
N SER A 684 24.19 8.22 -19.11
CA SER A 684 25.21 7.18 -19.00
C SER A 684 26.62 7.78 -19.04
N LEU A 685 27.53 7.25 -18.22
CA LEU A 685 28.94 7.62 -18.19
C LEU A 685 29.77 6.54 -18.87
N ASN A 686 30.54 6.95 -19.88
CA ASN A 686 31.57 6.12 -20.46
C ASN A 686 32.94 6.53 -19.89
N CYS A 687 33.42 5.78 -18.90
CA CYS A 687 34.62 6.11 -18.15
C CYS A 687 35.87 5.31 -18.58
N THR A 688 37.02 5.99 -18.64
CA THR A 688 38.34 5.39 -18.84
C THR A 688 39.18 5.55 -17.57
N THR A 689 40.05 4.59 -17.27
CA THR A 689 40.87 4.60 -16.05
C THR A 689 42.24 5.22 -16.29
N ILE A 690 42.76 5.97 -15.30
CA ILE A 690 44.15 6.46 -15.30
C ILE A 690 44.99 5.57 -14.37
N PRO A 691 46.01 4.86 -14.89
CA PRO A 691 46.94 4.08 -14.07
C PRO A 691 47.64 4.90 -12.97
N ASN A 692 48.06 4.23 -11.89
CA ASN A 692 48.81 4.88 -10.80
C ASN A 692 50.20 5.38 -11.24
N ASP A 693 50.84 4.69 -12.19
CA ASP A 693 52.21 4.99 -12.65
C ASP A 693 52.28 6.19 -13.59
N ASP A 694 51.16 6.60 -14.18
CA ASP A 694 51.08 7.74 -15.10
C ASP A 694 51.04 9.10 -14.39
N ARG A 695 51.20 9.10 -13.06
CA ARG A 695 51.04 10.28 -12.20
C ARG A 695 52.33 10.65 -11.51
N LYS A 696 52.70 11.92 -11.59
CA LYS A 696 53.84 12.47 -10.86
C LYS A 696 53.37 13.14 -9.57
N VAL A 697 53.71 12.56 -8.43
CA VAL A 697 53.40 13.11 -7.10
C VAL A 697 54.46 14.13 -6.68
N THR A 698 54.04 15.30 -6.24
CA THR A 698 54.92 16.38 -5.80
C THR A 698 54.44 17.01 -4.50
N ILE A 699 55.37 17.45 -3.64
CA ILE A 699 55.04 18.29 -2.48
C ILE A 699 54.85 19.71 -3.01
N VAL A 700 53.73 20.34 -2.66
CA VAL A 700 53.54 21.77 -2.90
C VAL A 700 54.13 22.50 -1.70
N ASN A 701 55.46 22.73 -1.74
CA ASN A 701 56.16 23.42 -0.67
C ASN A 701 55.73 24.87 -0.61
N GLN A 702 55.26 25.28 0.57
CA GLN A 702 54.96 26.66 0.87
C GLN A 702 55.95 27.16 1.88
N GLU A 703 56.71 28.19 1.53
CA GLU A 703 57.43 28.98 2.51
C GLU A 703 56.38 29.69 3.38
N SER A 704 56.01 29.07 4.51
CA SER A 704 54.81 29.41 5.28
C SER A 704 55.08 30.52 6.31
N THR A 705 54.49 31.69 6.11
CA THR A 705 54.01 32.52 7.23
C THR A 705 52.62 32.03 7.63
N PRO A 706 52.36 31.74 8.92
CA PRO A 706 51.01 31.44 9.40
C PRO A 706 50.03 32.55 8.99
N GLY A 707 48.91 32.18 8.37
CA GLY A 707 47.90 33.12 7.85
C GLY A 707 48.12 33.61 6.41
N SER A 708 49.12 33.11 5.69
CA SER A 708 49.23 33.34 4.23
C SER A 708 48.15 32.58 3.47
N ILE A 709 47.62 33.22 2.41
CA ILE A 709 46.57 32.70 1.53
C ILE A 709 47.20 32.51 0.15
N PHE A 710 46.93 31.39 -0.51
CA PHE A 710 47.49 31.09 -1.83
C PHE A 710 46.48 30.35 -2.70
N LEU A 711 46.65 30.46 -4.02
CA LEU A 711 45.85 29.77 -5.02
C LEU A 711 46.76 28.78 -5.74
N MET A 712 46.40 27.49 -5.72
CA MET A 712 47.14 26.48 -6.49
C MET A 712 46.62 26.44 -7.94
N PRO A 713 47.48 26.21 -8.95
CA PRO A 713 47.07 26.15 -10.35
C PRO A 713 45.96 25.12 -10.58
N GLY A 714 44.80 25.55 -11.09
CA GLY A 714 43.67 24.65 -11.36
C GLY A 714 42.74 24.37 -10.18
N GLN A 715 43.00 24.96 -8.99
CA GLN A 715 42.03 25.01 -7.89
C GLN A 715 41.05 26.16 -8.05
N SER A 716 39.85 25.98 -7.51
CA SER A 716 38.85 27.04 -7.43
C SER A 716 38.95 27.92 -6.19
N ASN A 717 39.61 27.42 -5.13
CA ASN A 717 39.58 28.04 -3.81
C ASN A 717 40.97 28.42 -3.36
N PHE A 718 41.01 29.50 -2.59
CA PHE A 718 42.18 29.80 -1.80
C PHE A 718 42.33 28.79 -0.68
N VAL A 719 43.57 28.40 -0.44
CA VAL A 719 43.95 27.44 0.59
C VAL A 719 44.88 28.12 1.58
N THR A 720 44.88 27.62 2.80
CA THR A 720 45.75 28.11 3.89
C THR A 720 46.61 26.96 4.41
N PRO A 721 47.85 27.24 4.88
CA PRO A 721 48.67 26.22 5.51
C PRO A 721 47.99 25.72 6.79
N GLN A 722 47.84 24.40 6.93
CA GLN A 722 47.34 23.79 8.15
C GLN A 722 48.50 23.20 8.97
N GLU A 723 48.55 23.53 10.25
CA GLU A 723 49.57 23.00 11.16
C GLU A 723 49.43 21.47 11.28
N GLY A 724 50.53 20.75 11.07
CA GLY A 724 50.54 19.29 11.13
C GLY A 724 50.13 18.57 9.85
N TYR A 725 49.86 19.29 8.75
CA TYR A 725 49.49 18.71 7.44
C TYR A 725 50.40 19.22 6.31
N VAL A 726 50.39 18.52 5.17
CA VAL A 726 51.17 18.85 3.96
C VAL A 726 50.29 18.73 2.72
N TRP A 727 50.37 19.71 1.83
CA TRP A 727 49.72 19.68 0.52
C TRP A 727 50.54 18.92 -0.52
N ILE A 728 49.86 18.04 -1.26
CA ILE A 728 50.45 17.18 -2.28
C ILE A 728 49.71 17.42 -3.59
N GLY A 729 50.47 17.58 -4.68
CA GLY A 729 49.94 17.69 -6.04
C GLY A 729 50.20 16.43 -6.85
N LEU A 730 49.13 15.87 -7.43
CA LEU A 730 49.17 14.83 -8.46
C LEU A 730 49.15 15.50 -9.83
N ASN A 731 50.20 15.28 -10.63
CA ASN A 731 50.28 15.76 -12.00
C ASN A 731 50.05 14.60 -12.98
N THR A 732 48.99 14.70 -13.77
CA THR A 732 48.65 13.77 -14.85
C THR A 732 48.80 14.48 -16.20
N THR A 733 49.55 13.91 -17.15
CA THR A 733 49.73 14.54 -18.48
C THR A 733 48.58 14.15 -19.40
N MET A 734 47.83 15.13 -19.91
CA MET A 734 46.65 14.91 -20.76
C MET A 734 46.94 15.33 -22.21
N ARG A 735 46.70 14.42 -23.16
CA ARG A 735 46.80 14.66 -24.60
C ARG A 735 45.42 14.84 -25.21
N TYR A 736 45.10 16.01 -25.75
CA TYR A 736 43.76 16.22 -26.34
C TYR A 736 43.45 15.22 -27.45
N ALA A 737 44.45 14.72 -28.19
CA ALA A 737 44.24 13.74 -29.26
C ALA A 737 43.75 12.37 -28.76
N ASP A 738 43.99 12.03 -27.49
CA ASP A 738 43.55 10.77 -26.88
C ASP A 738 42.16 10.92 -26.24
N TRP A 739 41.78 12.14 -25.86
CA TRP A 739 40.61 12.42 -25.02
C TRP A 739 39.50 13.22 -25.71
N CYS A 740 39.79 13.94 -26.79
CA CYS A 740 38.85 14.84 -27.45
C CYS A 740 38.65 14.45 -28.92
N GLU A 741 37.47 14.73 -29.47
CA GLU A 741 37.17 14.52 -30.89
C GLU A 741 37.75 15.64 -31.76
N THR A 742 37.75 16.87 -31.23
CA THR A 742 38.36 18.04 -31.88
C THR A 742 39.34 18.74 -30.94
N ALA A 743 40.34 19.40 -31.50
CA ALA A 743 41.35 20.12 -30.71
C ALA A 743 40.73 21.36 -30.03
N PRO A 744 40.81 21.48 -28.69
CA PRO A 744 40.36 22.68 -27.99
C PRO A 744 41.18 23.92 -28.39
N HIS A 745 40.53 25.07 -28.48
CA HIS A 745 41.17 26.30 -28.92
C HIS A 745 42.28 26.75 -27.96
N GLY A 746 43.49 26.99 -28.47
CA GLY A 746 44.62 27.53 -27.71
C GLY A 746 45.38 26.53 -26.83
N MET A 747 45.09 25.22 -26.95
CA MET A 747 45.74 24.16 -26.19
C MET A 747 47.02 23.66 -26.88
N LYS A 748 48.07 23.34 -26.12
CA LYS A 748 49.23 22.60 -26.65
C LYS A 748 48.88 21.11 -26.83
N ARG A 749 49.79 20.36 -27.46
CA ARG A 749 49.63 18.91 -27.70
C ARG A 749 49.45 18.10 -26.40
N GLU A 750 50.12 18.53 -25.34
CA GLU A 750 50.13 17.93 -24.01
C GLU A 750 50.02 19.06 -23.00
N GLU A 751 49.09 18.93 -22.06
CA GLU A 751 48.92 19.86 -20.94
C GLU A 751 48.78 19.07 -19.63
N PRO A 752 49.27 19.59 -18.49
CA PRO A 752 49.09 18.93 -17.21
C PRO A 752 47.65 19.07 -16.70
N TRP A 753 47.20 18.08 -15.95
CA TRP A 753 46.03 18.11 -15.09
C TRP A 753 46.50 17.92 -13.64
N MET A 754 46.22 18.91 -12.80
CA MET A 754 46.65 18.93 -11.40
C MET A 754 45.49 18.62 -10.47
N GLN A 755 45.69 17.70 -9.53
CA GLN A 755 44.80 17.49 -8.39
C GLN A 755 45.57 17.63 -7.08
N TYR A 756 44.95 18.22 -6.05
CA TYR A 756 45.61 18.51 -4.78
C TYR A 756 44.91 17.84 -3.60
N PHE A 757 45.70 17.24 -2.71
CA PHE A 757 45.22 16.56 -1.51
C PHE A 757 46.02 16.99 -0.30
N LEU A 758 45.34 17.09 0.84
CA LEU A 758 45.96 17.38 2.13
C LEU A 758 46.20 16.06 2.87
N LEU A 759 47.43 15.81 3.30
CA LEU A 759 47.79 14.62 4.10
C LEU A 759 48.37 15.01 5.45
N PRO A 760 48.18 14.19 6.51
CA PRO A 760 48.84 14.40 7.78
C PRO A 760 50.37 14.34 7.59
N ASN A 761 51.08 15.24 8.27
CA ASN A 761 52.54 15.31 8.24
C ASN A 761 53.17 14.22 9.13
N ASP A 762 52.76 12.97 8.98
CA ASP A 762 53.25 11.78 9.67
C ASP A 762 53.37 10.61 8.68
N THR A 763 53.17 9.36 9.11
CA THR A 763 53.13 8.18 8.21
C THR A 763 51.76 7.49 8.26
N SER A 764 50.72 8.20 8.68
CA SER A 764 49.35 7.69 8.75
C SER A 764 48.76 7.60 7.36
N MET A 765 48.06 6.49 7.09
CA MET A 765 47.31 6.31 5.85
C MET A 765 45.97 7.04 5.92
N ALA A 766 45.62 7.72 4.84
CA ALA A 766 44.40 8.50 4.73
C ALA A 766 43.64 8.16 3.45
N TYR A 767 42.32 8.22 3.51
CA TYR A 767 41.51 8.25 2.30
C TYR A 767 41.61 9.63 1.65
N VAL A 768 41.84 9.62 0.34
CA VAL A 768 41.83 10.82 -0.47
C VAL A 768 40.89 10.62 -1.65
N GLY A 769 40.06 11.61 -1.95
CA GLY A 769 39.21 11.51 -3.12
C GLY A 769 38.35 12.73 -3.37
N LYS A 770 37.98 12.90 -4.64
CA LYS A 770 37.08 13.96 -5.09
C LYS A 770 36.44 13.65 -6.44
N GLY A 771 35.25 14.20 -6.65
CA GLY A 771 34.65 14.38 -7.96
C GLY A 771 35.10 15.73 -8.54
N SER A 772 35.68 15.71 -9.74
CA SER A 772 36.16 16.90 -10.45
C SER A 772 35.34 17.12 -11.72
N ILE A 773 34.96 18.37 -12.00
CA ILE A 773 34.66 18.76 -13.38
C ILE A 773 35.96 18.98 -14.15
N LEU A 774 36.00 18.61 -15.42
CA LEU A 774 37.15 18.83 -16.29
C LEU A 774 36.84 19.94 -17.30
N THR A 775 37.73 20.92 -17.36
CA THR A 775 37.66 22.03 -18.33
C THR A 775 38.90 22.04 -19.21
N TRP A 776 38.69 22.26 -20.50
CA TRP A 776 39.74 22.18 -21.51
C TRP A 776 39.98 23.58 -22.09
N GLY A 777 41.03 24.25 -21.59
CA GLY A 777 41.43 25.61 -21.96
C GLY A 777 42.94 25.76 -22.21
N SER A 778 43.41 26.98 -22.51
CA SER A 778 44.81 27.22 -22.85
C SER A 778 45.74 27.13 -21.63
N GLY A 779 46.74 26.24 -21.67
CA GLY A 779 47.88 26.19 -20.73
C GLY A 779 47.76 25.24 -19.53
N LEU A 780 46.60 24.60 -19.32
CA LEU A 780 46.34 23.57 -18.30
C LEU A 780 44.98 22.89 -18.59
N VAL A 781 44.82 21.60 -18.27
CA VAL A 781 43.48 21.00 -18.07
C VAL A 781 43.01 21.33 -16.65
N GLY A 782 41.96 22.14 -16.53
CA GLY A 782 41.42 22.51 -15.21
C GLY A 782 40.58 21.38 -14.61
N GLY A 783 40.61 21.24 -13.28
CA GLY A 783 39.71 20.31 -12.56
C GLY A 783 40.27 19.73 -11.27
N ASP A 784 40.25 20.48 -10.16
CA ASP A 784 40.58 19.97 -8.83
C ASP A 784 39.38 19.99 -7.88
N GLY A 785 38.37 19.16 -8.17
CA GLY A 785 37.09 19.15 -7.46
C GLY A 785 36.02 19.95 -8.19
N ALA A 786 34.95 20.26 -7.48
CA ALA A 786 33.97 21.25 -7.91
C ALA A 786 34.61 22.65 -7.95
N LEU A 787 34.21 23.48 -8.92
CA LEU A 787 34.60 24.88 -8.97
C LEU A 787 33.66 25.70 -8.09
N ASP A 788 34.23 26.46 -7.15
CA ASP A 788 33.46 27.44 -6.36
C ASP A 788 32.91 28.54 -7.27
N THR A 789 31.61 28.45 -7.49
CA THR A 789 30.79 29.39 -8.25
C THR A 789 30.14 30.43 -7.36
N ASN A 790 30.46 30.48 -6.07
CA ASN A 790 30.00 31.54 -5.20
C ASN A 790 30.56 32.88 -5.70
N PRO A 791 29.71 33.84 -6.08
CA PRO A 791 30.13 35.14 -6.61
C PRO A 791 30.92 36.00 -5.62
N SER A 792 30.83 35.73 -4.31
CA SER A 792 31.51 36.48 -3.25
C SER A 792 32.86 35.91 -2.83
N THR A 793 33.08 34.60 -3.01
CA THR A 793 34.30 33.92 -2.54
C THR A 793 35.03 33.14 -3.63
N GLY A 794 34.33 32.81 -4.72
CA GLY A 794 34.76 31.87 -5.74
C GLY A 794 35.38 32.54 -6.96
N VAL A 795 36.37 31.86 -7.55
CA VAL A 795 37.10 32.35 -8.74
C VAL A 795 36.27 32.21 -10.03
N ALA A 796 35.16 31.44 -10.01
CA ALA A 796 34.32 31.14 -11.17
C ALA A 796 32.86 31.65 -11.04
N GLY A 797 32.63 32.79 -10.37
CA GLY A 797 31.30 33.34 -10.09
C GLY A 797 30.40 33.68 -11.29
N ASN A 798 30.94 33.71 -12.52
CA ASN A 798 30.16 33.91 -13.77
C ASN A 798 29.75 32.60 -14.46
N GLY A 799 30.02 31.46 -13.84
CA GLY A 799 29.79 30.15 -14.44
C GLY A 799 30.90 29.73 -15.38
N VAL A 800 30.83 28.48 -15.81
CA VAL A 800 31.91 27.80 -16.51
C VAL A 800 31.35 27.26 -17.81
N HIS A 801 31.74 27.88 -18.92
CA HIS A 801 31.33 27.43 -20.25
C HIS A 801 32.41 26.56 -20.88
N GLN A 802 32.09 25.29 -21.13
CA GLN A 802 32.96 24.38 -21.89
C GLN A 802 32.53 24.34 -23.35
N THR A 803 33.49 24.49 -24.26
CA THR A 803 33.21 24.33 -25.70
C THR A 803 33.07 22.85 -26.05
N ASP A 804 32.07 22.53 -26.89
CA ASP A 804 31.81 21.17 -27.36
C ASP A 804 32.92 20.70 -28.32
N ASN A 805 33.89 19.96 -27.77
CA ASN A 805 34.98 19.32 -28.50
C ASN A 805 34.97 17.79 -28.35
N GLY A 806 33.89 17.21 -27.81
CA GLY A 806 33.80 15.78 -27.47
C GLY A 806 34.82 15.32 -26.41
N CYS A 807 35.32 16.24 -25.57
CA CYS A 807 36.24 15.96 -24.46
C CYS A 807 35.47 15.44 -23.22
N PRO A 808 36.11 14.68 -22.31
CA PRO A 808 35.50 14.31 -21.04
C PRO A 808 35.39 15.54 -20.13
N THR A 809 34.30 15.64 -19.39
CA THR A 809 33.99 16.81 -18.53
C THR A 809 33.77 16.44 -17.06
N PHE A 810 33.88 15.15 -16.72
CA PHE A 810 33.75 14.66 -15.35
C PHE A 810 34.84 13.63 -15.05
N ALA A 811 35.43 13.71 -13.85
CA ALA A 811 36.40 12.76 -13.37
C ALA A 811 36.19 12.48 -11.89
N VAL A 812 36.54 11.27 -11.45
CA VAL A 812 36.46 10.86 -10.04
C VAL A 812 37.79 10.25 -9.66
N THR A 813 38.34 10.63 -8.51
CA THR A 813 39.51 9.99 -7.92
C THR A 813 39.20 9.55 -6.51
N LEU A 814 39.49 8.30 -6.15
CA LEU A 814 39.37 7.80 -4.79
C LEU A 814 40.44 6.74 -4.50
N GLY A 815 41.08 6.85 -3.35
CA GLY A 815 42.06 5.87 -2.94
C GLY A 815 42.73 6.18 -1.61
N LEU A 816 43.87 5.54 -1.40
CA LEU A 816 44.67 5.68 -0.19
C LEU A 816 46.01 6.33 -0.51
N MET A 817 46.44 7.23 0.37
CA MET A 817 47.77 7.83 0.30
C MET A 817 48.40 7.95 1.69
N GLN A 818 49.74 7.84 1.73
CA GLN A 818 50.55 8.16 2.91
C GLN A 818 51.92 8.73 2.53
N LEU A 819 52.49 9.53 3.42
CA LEU A 819 53.86 10.02 3.30
C LEU A 819 54.85 8.92 3.72
N LYS A 820 55.95 8.78 2.96
CA LYS A 820 57.12 8.01 3.39
C LYS A 820 58.13 8.97 4.02
N LYS A 821 58.54 8.68 5.24
CA LYS A 821 59.52 9.48 5.99
C LYS A 821 60.75 8.67 6.37
N SER A 822 61.91 9.31 6.36
CA SER A 822 63.17 8.74 6.84
C SER A 822 63.82 9.64 7.90
N GLY A 823 64.27 9.02 9.00
CA GLY A 823 64.78 9.70 10.20
C GLY A 823 63.97 9.35 11.47
N LYS A 824 64.27 10.02 12.59
CA LYS A 824 63.56 9.82 13.88
C LYS A 824 62.95 11.14 14.37
N GLY A 825 61.73 11.06 14.92
CA GLY A 825 61.03 12.17 15.57
C GLY A 825 60.50 13.23 14.60
N SER A 826 60.19 14.42 15.13
CA SER A 826 59.61 15.56 14.42
C SER A 826 60.49 16.17 13.31
N LYS A 827 61.74 15.70 13.16
CA LYS A 827 62.69 16.14 12.10
C LYS A 827 62.82 15.14 10.94
N ALA A 828 61.99 14.10 10.89
CA ALA A 828 62.03 13.11 9.82
C ALA A 828 61.72 13.77 8.46
N LYS A 829 62.60 13.54 7.47
CA LYS A 829 62.46 14.11 6.13
C LYS A 829 61.50 13.25 5.30
N ILE A 830 60.66 13.89 4.51
CA ILE A 830 59.80 13.22 3.54
C ILE A 830 60.70 12.68 2.42
N THR A 831 60.67 11.36 2.20
CA THR A 831 61.48 10.66 1.19
C THR A 831 60.68 10.20 -0.02
N GLY A 832 59.34 10.22 0.06
CA GLY A 832 58.45 9.85 -1.04
C GLY A 832 57.03 9.63 -0.56
N PHE A 833 56.25 8.90 -1.35
CA PHE A 833 54.84 8.64 -1.11
C PHE A 833 54.49 7.19 -1.38
N GLU A 834 53.41 6.73 -0.77
CA GLU A 834 52.70 5.52 -1.16
C GLU A 834 51.31 5.94 -1.61
N GLN A 835 50.87 5.46 -2.77
CA GLN A 835 49.56 5.77 -3.33
C GLN A 835 48.94 4.51 -3.93
N ASP A 836 47.65 4.32 -3.68
CA ASP A 836 46.80 3.38 -4.38
C ASP A 836 45.50 4.10 -4.73
N LEU A 837 45.41 4.61 -5.96
CA LEU A 837 44.30 5.45 -6.41
C LEU A 837 43.54 4.79 -7.56
N ALA A 838 42.21 4.86 -7.51
CA ALA A 838 41.35 4.66 -8.66
C ALA A 838 40.95 6.03 -9.21
N THR A 839 41.26 6.30 -10.48
CA THR A 839 40.78 7.53 -11.16
C THR A 839 40.05 7.16 -12.44
N LEU A 840 38.84 7.72 -12.57
CA LEU A 840 37.95 7.60 -13.71
C LEU A 840 37.88 8.95 -14.41
N VAL A 841 37.99 8.95 -15.74
CA VAL A 841 37.74 10.12 -16.60
C VAL A 841 36.60 9.75 -17.54
N CYS A 842 35.49 10.49 -17.46
CA CYS A 842 34.20 10.06 -18.00
C CYS A 842 33.67 10.99 -19.07
N TYR A 843 33.17 10.39 -20.16
CA TYR A 843 32.31 11.04 -21.14
C TYR A 843 30.86 10.92 -20.71
N GLN A 844 30.05 11.94 -20.98
CA GLN A 844 28.62 11.95 -20.69
C GLN A 844 27.86 11.60 -21.96
N ASN A 845 27.03 10.57 -21.89
CA ASN A 845 26.22 10.04 -22.97
C ASN A 845 24.74 10.04 -22.54
N ILE A 846 23.84 10.09 -23.53
CA ILE A 846 22.40 10.01 -23.30
C ILE A 846 21.83 8.88 -24.15
N GLU A 847 21.07 7.98 -23.54
CA GLU A 847 20.41 6.84 -24.20
C GLU A 847 18.90 7.02 -24.22
N GLN A 848 18.25 6.66 -25.32
CA GLN A 848 16.80 6.51 -25.40
C GLN A 848 16.46 5.01 -25.43
N VAL A 849 15.53 4.56 -24.57
CA VAL A 849 15.11 3.16 -24.43
C VAL A 849 13.60 3.06 -24.22
N MET A 850 12.95 2.01 -24.72
CA MET A 850 11.53 1.76 -24.42
C MET A 850 11.37 1.17 -23.02
N ALA A 851 10.42 1.68 -22.24
CA ALA A 851 10.14 1.24 -20.88
C ALA A 851 8.65 0.98 -20.65
N ASN A 852 8.35 -0.10 -19.92
CA ASN A 852 7.02 -0.43 -19.44
C ASN A 852 6.84 0.15 -18.03
N VAL A 853 5.88 1.05 -17.87
CA VAL A 853 5.68 1.89 -16.68
C VAL A 853 4.27 1.72 -16.15
N THR A 854 4.13 1.59 -14.83
CA THR A 854 2.84 1.66 -14.13
C THR A 854 2.76 2.91 -13.27
N TRP A 855 1.87 3.83 -13.63
CA TRP A 855 1.56 5.06 -12.87
C TRP A 855 0.23 4.96 -12.14
N GLN A 856 0.08 5.70 -11.05
CA GLN A 856 -1.17 5.86 -10.32
C GLN A 856 -1.87 7.16 -10.74
N LEU A 857 -3.06 7.03 -11.34
CA LEU A 857 -3.92 8.16 -11.69
C LEU A 857 -4.70 8.66 -10.47
N PRO A 858 -5.02 9.97 -10.38
CA PRO A 858 -4.79 11.01 -11.39
C PRO A 858 -3.42 11.71 -11.30
N GLN A 859 -2.60 11.40 -10.29
CA GLN A 859 -1.39 12.17 -9.97
C GLN A 859 -0.16 11.84 -10.83
N PHE A 860 -0.18 10.72 -11.58
CA PHE A 860 0.97 10.18 -12.32
C PHE A 860 2.17 9.88 -11.41
N SER A 861 1.91 9.39 -10.19
CA SER A 861 2.97 8.87 -9.31
C SER A 861 3.32 7.43 -9.68
N PHE A 862 4.58 7.02 -9.52
CA PHE A 862 4.98 5.64 -9.80
C PHE A 862 4.43 4.68 -8.74
N ASP A 863 4.05 3.46 -9.15
CA ASP A 863 3.70 2.41 -8.20
C ASP A 863 4.95 1.88 -7.50
N PRO A 864 5.08 2.00 -6.16
CA PRO A 864 6.25 1.49 -5.44
C PRO A 864 6.39 -0.03 -5.51
N ASN A 865 5.33 -0.77 -5.84
CA ASN A 865 5.35 -2.23 -5.96
C ASN A 865 5.71 -2.70 -7.39
N GLN A 866 5.65 -1.81 -8.38
CA GLN A 866 5.93 -2.13 -9.78
C GLN A 866 6.75 -1.01 -10.43
N LEU A 867 8.06 -1.05 -10.21
CA LEU A 867 9.02 -0.13 -10.83
C LEU A 867 9.09 -0.33 -12.35
N PRO A 868 9.44 0.72 -13.12
CA PRO A 868 9.60 0.61 -14.56
C PRO A 868 10.63 -0.44 -14.98
N THR A 869 10.38 -1.08 -16.12
CA THR A 869 11.30 -2.05 -16.72
C THR A 869 11.66 -1.62 -18.14
N THR A 870 12.94 -1.58 -18.46
CA THR A 870 13.48 -1.18 -19.76
C THR A 870 13.65 -2.39 -20.69
N ASN A 871 13.43 -2.16 -21.99
CA ASN A 871 13.77 -3.12 -23.03
C ASN A 871 15.13 -2.74 -23.66
N GLU A 872 16.20 -3.33 -23.15
CA GLU A 872 17.59 -3.05 -23.55
C GLU A 872 17.85 -3.24 -25.06
N GLY A 873 17.10 -4.10 -25.74
CA GLY A 873 17.22 -4.29 -27.20
C GLY A 873 16.78 -3.07 -28.03
N THR A 874 16.17 -2.06 -27.40
CA THR A 874 15.73 -0.81 -28.04
C THR A 874 16.61 0.39 -27.74
N ALA A 875 17.66 0.22 -26.92
CA ALA A 875 18.53 1.30 -26.49
C ALA A 875 19.30 1.90 -27.68
N LYS A 876 19.31 3.23 -27.77
CA LYS A 876 20.10 3.98 -28.77
C LYS A 876 20.73 5.22 -28.13
N LEU A 877 21.98 5.51 -28.50
CA LEU A 877 22.66 6.74 -28.11
C LEU A 877 22.09 7.94 -28.88
N LEU A 878 21.81 9.03 -28.16
CA LEU A 878 21.43 10.31 -28.74
C LEU A 878 22.67 11.13 -29.09
N LYS A 879 22.52 12.06 -30.03
CA LYS A 879 23.61 12.88 -30.57
C LYS A 879 23.37 14.36 -30.34
N THR A 880 24.45 15.11 -30.13
CA THR A 880 24.45 16.58 -30.10
C THR A 880 24.15 17.15 -31.49
N ASN A 881 23.90 18.45 -31.58
CA ASN A 881 23.79 19.15 -32.87
C ASN A 881 25.04 19.04 -33.77
N ARG A 882 26.21 18.70 -33.21
CA ARG A 882 27.46 18.41 -33.95
C ARG A 882 27.61 16.94 -34.34
N SER A 883 26.57 16.13 -34.15
CA SER A 883 26.58 14.68 -34.40
C SER A 883 27.53 13.87 -33.50
N SER A 884 27.98 14.44 -32.38
CA SER A 884 28.75 13.71 -31.36
C SER A 884 27.81 12.98 -30.41
N GLU A 885 28.22 11.82 -29.90
CA GLU A 885 27.49 11.11 -28.83
C GLU A 885 27.92 11.59 -27.43
N ARG A 886 28.94 12.45 -27.34
CA ARG A 886 29.56 12.94 -26.11
C ARG A 886 29.06 14.34 -25.79
N PHE A 887 28.28 14.47 -24.72
CA PHE A 887 27.72 15.74 -24.30
C PHE A 887 28.70 16.52 -23.40
N PRO A 888 28.86 17.84 -23.60
CA PRO A 888 29.83 18.66 -22.85
C PRO A 888 29.26 19.20 -21.52
N PHE A 889 28.33 18.48 -20.88
CA PHE A 889 27.71 18.95 -19.64
C PHE A 889 28.76 19.11 -18.52
N LEU A 890 28.57 20.07 -17.63
CA LEU A 890 29.41 20.28 -16.45
C LEU A 890 28.55 20.17 -15.20
N PRO A 891 28.52 19.01 -14.50
CA PRO A 891 27.68 18.80 -13.33
C PRO A 891 28.26 19.48 -12.07
N ASN A 892 28.62 20.76 -12.17
CA ASN A 892 29.33 21.48 -11.11
C ASN A 892 28.40 21.92 -9.97
N ALA A 893 27.19 22.40 -10.31
CA ALA A 893 26.18 22.75 -9.31
C ALA A 893 25.87 21.56 -8.40
N TRP A 894 25.91 20.36 -8.96
CA TRP A 894 25.78 19.10 -8.23
C TRP A 894 26.91 18.83 -7.26
N LEU A 895 28.14 18.81 -7.74
CA LEU A 895 29.28 18.55 -6.86
C LEU A 895 29.39 19.57 -5.72
N ASN A 896 28.97 20.83 -5.96
CA ASN A 896 28.89 21.86 -4.92
C ASN A 896 27.68 21.72 -3.98
N GLY A 897 26.53 21.29 -4.48
CA GLY A 897 25.27 21.21 -3.72
C GLY A 897 25.05 19.89 -2.98
N LEU A 898 25.86 18.85 -3.27
CA LEU A 898 25.83 17.58 -2.55
C LEU A 898 26.12 17.81 -1.07
N SER A 899 25.17 17.40 -0.23
CA SER A 899 25.28 17.56 1.21
C SER A 899 24.48 16.48 1.93
N SER A 900 25.08 15.86 2.95
CA SER A 900 24.42 14.83 3.74
C SER A 900 23.40 15.47 4.70
N PRO A 901 22.12 15.06 4.67
CA PRO A 901 21.14 15.46 5.68
C PRO A 901 21.33 14.71 7.01
N LEU A 902 22.21 13.70 7.07
CA LEU A 902 22.38 12.83 8.24
C LEU A 902 23.34 13.47 9.25
N PHE A 903 22.85 13.83 10.44
CA PHE A 903 23.67 14.40 11.50
C PHE A 903 24.70 13.40 12.06
N ASN A 904 25.93 13.91 12.27
CA ASN A 904 27.04 13.21 12.94
C ASN A 904 27.52 11.92 12.25
N GLN A 905 27.36 11.80 10.93
CA GLN A 905 27.96 10.73 10.14
C GLN A 905 29.23 11.22 9.45
N THR A 906 30.33 10.49 9.65
CA THR A 906 31.62 10.74 8.98
C THR A 906 32.19 9.43 8.44
N VAL A 907 32.99 9.50 7.37
CA VAL A 907 33.70 8.31 6.87
C VAL A 907 34.92 8.07 7.76
N PRO A 908 35.02 6.94 8.47
CA PRO A 908 36.18 6.65 9.31
C PRO A 908 37.46 6.54 8.47
N GLY A 909 38.61 6.78 9.10
CA GLY A 909 39.90 6.59 8.44
C GLY A 909 40.20 5.10 8.17
N PRO A 910 41.19 4.79 7.32
CA PRO A 910 41.61 3.41 7.05
C PRO A 910 41.88 2.65 8.34
N ASN A 911 41.41 1.40 8.46
CA ASN A 911 41.49 0.60 9.70
C ASN A 911 40.80 1.25 10.92
N ASN A 912 39.73 2.02 10.69
CA ASN A 912 38.94 2.69 11.74
C ASN A 912 39.73 3.76 12.53
N THR A 913 40.70 4.40 11.88
CA THR A 913 41.45 5.54 12.44
C THR A 913 40.61 6.82 12.43
N ASN A 914 41.17 7.89 13.01
CA ASN A 914 40.50 9.19 13.07
C ASN A 914 40.14 9.73 11.67
N TYR A 915 38.87 10.11 11.48
CA TYR A 915 38.35 10.63 10.22
C TYR A 915 38.99 11.97 9.81
N THR A 916 39.56 12.72 10.77
CA THR A 916 40.23 14.01 10.50
C THR A 916 41.44 13.89 9.59
N ASN A 917 41.99 12.68 9.43
CA ASN A 917 43.11 12.43 8.54
C ASN A 917 42.67 12.31 7.07
N ASN A 918 41.39 12.04 6.81
CA ASN A 918 40.86 11.85 5.45
C ASN A 918 40.68 13.20 4.75
N TYR A 919 40.93 13.23 3.44
CA TYR A 919 40.66 14.38 2.58
C TYR A 919 39.76 13.96 1.42
N ILE A 920 38.46 13.85 1.72
CA ILE A 920 37.41 13.44 0.79
C ILE A 920 36.33 14.53 0.68
N ASP A 921 35.81 14.76 -0.53
CA ASP A 921 34.75 15.74 -0.77
C ASP A 921 33.34 15.19 -0.54
N SER A 922 32.32 16.04 -0.72
CA SER A 922 30.91 15.66 -0.58
C SER A 922 30.49 14.57 -1.57
N PHE A 923 31.08 14.54 -2.77
CA PHE A 923 30.77 13.51 -3.76
C PHE A 923 31.24 12.12 -3.31
N ILE A 924 32.47 12.00 -2.81
CA ILE A 924 32.97 10.75 -2.23
C ILE A 924 32.16 10.35 -0.99
N GLN A 925 31.79 11.32 -0.14
CA GLN A 925 30.91 11.04 1.00
C GLN A 925 29.55 10.50 0.56
N ALA A 926 28.96 11.02 -0.52
CA ALA A 926 27.72 10.52 -1.09
C ALA A 926 27.84 9.08 -1.63
N LEU A 927 28.96 8.72 -2.27
CA LEU A 927 29.19 7.32 -2.68
C LEU A 927 29.19 6.32 -1.49
N VAL A 928 29.47 6.80 -0.28
CA VAL A 928 29.57 5.97 0.93
C VAL A 928 28.31 6.01 1.79
N MET A 929 27.72 7.20 1.98
CA MET A 929 26.70 7.44 3.00
C MET A 929 25.24 7.42 2.49
N THR A 930 25.03 7.43 1.19
CA THR A 930 23.68 7.36 0.60
C THR A 930 23.02 6.01 0.88
N LYS A 931 21.71 5.91 0.69
CA LYS A 931 20.92 4.68 0.96
C LYS A 931 21.50 3.44 0.27
N ASN A 932 22.03 3.62 -0.93
CA ASN A 932 22.66 2.56 -1.74
C ASN A 932 24.20 2.72 -1.80
N GLY A 933 24.78 3.45 -0.85
CA GLY A 933 26.22 3.67 -0.73
C GLY A 933 26.96 2.39 -0.38
N ARG A 934 28.28 2.39 -0.63
CA ARG A 934 29.17 1.27 -0.31
C ARG A 934 30.25 1.69 0.68
N PRO A 935 30.73 0.78 1.54
CA PRO A 935 31.88 1.04 2.39
C PRO A 935 33.06 1.58 1.57
N VAL A 936 33.75 2.60 2.10
CA VAL A 936 34.83 3.29 1.39
C VAL A 936 35.97 2.36 0.95
N ASP A 937 36.23 1.28 1.68
CA ASP A 937 37.22 0.24 1.38
C ASP A 937 36.83 -0.68 0.21
N GLU A 938 35.54 -0.76 -0.13
CA GLU A 938 35.06 -1.43 -1.35
C GLU A 938 35.18 -0.55 -2.61
N LEU A 939 35.46 0.75 -2.44
CA LEU A 939 35.52 1.75 -3.51
C LEU A 939 36.94 2.27 -3.74
N ALA A 940 37.73 2.41 -2.68
CA ALA A 940 39.06 3.00 -2.71
C ALA A 940 40.11 2.04 -3.31
N GLY A 941 41.03 2.60 -4.09
CA GLY A 941 42.20 1.88 -4.63
C GLY A 941 41.94 1.23 -5.99
N ALA A 942 43.02 0.99 -6.73
CA ALA A 942 42.97 0.55 -8.13
C ALA A 942 42.27 -0.81 -8.32
N LYS A 943 42.32 -1.69 -7.30
CA LYS A 943 41.64 -3.00 -7.31
C LYS A 943 40.11 -2.86 -7.39
N ASN A 944 39.55 -1.77 -6.87
CA ASN A 944 38.12 -1.56 -6.71
C ASN A 944 37.52 -0.63 -7.78
N VAL A 945 38.26 -0.37 -8.87
CA VAL A 945 37.90 0.63 -9.87
C VAL A 945 36.53 0.38 -10.54
N ASP A 946 36.12 -0.88 -10.69
CA ASP A 946 34.80 -1.23 -11.24
C ASP A 946 33.66 -0.94 -10.26
N ASN A 947 33.89 -1.14 -8.95
CA ASN A 947 32.92 -0.76 -7.92
C ASN A 947 32.77 0.77 -7.88
N LEU A 948 33.89 1.51 -7.96
CA LEU A 948 33.89 2.97 -8.05
C LEU A 948 33.13 3.44 -9.29
N ARG A 949 33.36 2.80 -10.45
CA ARG A 949 32.67 3.11 -11.71
C ARG A 949 31.17 2.91 -11.59
N ASN A 950 30.72 1.76 -11.06
CA ASN A 950 29.30 1.46 -10.91
C ASN A 950 28.61 2.39 -9.90
N ALA A 951 29.27 2.70 -8.77
CA ALA A 951 28.74 3.63 -7.79
C ALA A 951 28.65 5.06 -8.35
N THR A 952 29.67 5.49 -9.11
CA THR A 952 29.70 6.79 -9.81
C THR A 952 28.59 6.88 -10.85
N GLN A 953 28.44 5.85 -11.70
CA GLN A 953 27.38 5.78 -12.72
C GLN A 953 25.99 5.88 -12.11
N ARG A 954 25.73 5.15 -11.01
CA ARG A 954 24.44 5.18 -10.32
C ARG A 954 24.12 6.59 -9.83
N LEU A 955 25.01 7.16 -9.03
CA LEU A 955 24.82 8.47 -8.41
C LEU A 955 24.67 9.58 -9.47
N TYR A 956 25.48 9.54 -10.53
CA TYR A 956 25.34 10.44 -11.68
C TYR A 956 24.03 10.21 -12.44
N GLY A 957 23.62 8.95 -12.62
CA GLY A 957 22.40 8.57 -13.31
C GLY A 957 21.15 9.16 -12.65
N ASP A 958 21.07 9.00 -11.33
CA ASP A 958 19.98 9.49 -10.48
C ASP A 958 19.90 11.03 -10.51
N TYR A 959 21.03 11.73 -10.34
CA TYR A 959 21.11 13.20 -10.46
C TYR A 959 20.74 13.70 -11.86
N MET A 960 21.39 13.16 -12.89
CA MET A 960 21.25 13.68 -14.25
C MET A 960 19.85 13.43 -14.81
N ALA A 961 19.13 12.40 -14.33
CA ALA A 961 17.72 12.23 -14.61
C ALA A 961 16.87 13.41 -14.10
N GLN A 962 17.13 13.91 -12.88
CA GLN A 962 16.49 15.13 -12.36
C GLN A 962 16.90 16.35 -13.17
N ALA A 963 18.20 16.49 -13.47
CA ALA A 963 18.72 17.64 -14.22
C ALA A 963 18.11 17.74 -15.63
N ILE A 964 17.98 16.62 -16.36
CA ILE A 964 17.30 16.57 -17.66
C ILE A 964 15.84 16.99 -17.52
N SER A 965 15.14 16.46 -16.52
CA SER A 965 13.72 16.76 -16.29
C SER A 965 13.46 18.24 -16.02
N LEU A 966 14.38 18.93 -15.33
CA LEU A 966 14.20 20.32 -14.91
C LEU A 966 14.80 21.35 -15.86
N ASN A 967 15.87 21.01 -16.57
CA ASN A 967 16.66 21.97 -17.36
C ASN A 967 16.55 21.76 -18.88
N MET A 968 16.08 20.60 -19.34
CA MET A 968 16.22 20.18 -20.75
C MET A 968 14.87 19.86 -21.42
N ARG A 969 13.74 20.40 -20.92
CA ARG A 969 12.40 20.21 -21.51
C ARG A 969 11.96 21.43 -22.32
N ASP A 970 11.57 21.19 -23.56
CA ASP A 970 10.96 22.19 -24.44
C ASP A 970 9.47 21.92 -24.63
N ASN A 971 8.64 22.91 -24.30
CA ASN A 971 7.19 22.91 -24.53
C ASN A 971 6.89 23.40 -25.95
N SER A 972 7.21 22.61 -26.97
CA SER A 972 6.97 23.00 -28.37
C SER A 972 5.47 23.02 -28.71
N THR A 973 4.83 24.16 -28.44
CA THR A 973 3.56 24.59 -29.05
C THR A 973 3.77 25.69 -30.09
N SER A 974 5.02 26.06 -30.37
CA SER A 974 5.41 27.02 -31.40
C SER A 974 5.28 26.40 -32.81
N GLY A 975 4.10 26.59 -33.39
CA GLY A 975 3.76 26.64 -34.82
C GLY A 975 4.60 25.84 -35.83
N ASN A 976 3.92 24.92 -36.55
CA ASN A 976 4.37 24.16 -37.74
C ASN A 976 5.35 22.98 -37.51
N GLY A 977 5.57 22.54 -36.28
CA GLY A 977 6.24 21.24 -36.00
C GLY A 977 5.32 20.02 -36.21
N PRO A 978 5.87 18.80 -36.39
CA PRO A 978 5.07 17.58 -36.44
C PRO A 978 4.29 17.38 -35.14
N SER A 979 3.07 16.82 -35.22
CA SER A 979 2.26 16.50 -34.04
C SER A 979 3.01 15.55 -33.10
N LEU A 980 3.10 15.91 -31.81
CA LEU A 980 3.69 15.06 -30.76
C LEU A 980 2.99 13.69 -30.70
N PRO A 981 3.71 12.61 -30.33
CA PRO A 981 3.17 11.25 -30.36
C PRO A 981 2.07 11.03 -29.32
N THR A 982 1.24 10.02 -29.59
CA THR A 982 0.22 9.50 -28.67
C THR A 982 0.54 8.06 -28.27
N PHE A 983 0.21 7.70 -27.04
CA PHE A 983 0.47 6.36 -26.49
C PHE A 983 -0.81 5.75 -25.92
N ASP A 984 -1.00 4.45 -26.15
CA ASP A 984 -2.12 3.69 -25.59
C ASP A 984 -1.72 3.04 -24.27
N GLY A 985 -2.51 3.29 -23.22
CA GLY A 985 -2.33 2.75 -21.88
C GLY A 985 -3.54 1.96 -21.38
N VAL A 986 -3.33 1.14 -20.37
CA VAL A 986 -4.35 0.26 -19.79
C VAL A 986 -4.55 0.60 -18.31
N VAL A 987 -5.79 0.91 -17.93
CA VAL A 987 -6.20 1.26 -16.57
C VAL A 987 -6.92 0.08 -15.93
N THR A 988 -6.55 -0.30 -14.71
CA THR A 988 -7.17 -1.43 -13.98
C THR A 988 -7.83 -0.94 -12.69
N SER A 989 -9.17 -0.94 -12.61
CA SER A 989 -9.94 -0.42 -11.46
C SER A 989 -10.41 -1.51 -10.48
N SER A 990 -10.76 -1.10 -9.26
CA SER A 990 -11.28 -1.99 -8.22
C SER A 990 -12.57 -2.68 -8.70
N GLY A 991 -12.50 -4.00 -8.74
CA GLY A 991 -13.51 -4.84 -9.36
C GLY A 991 -14.89 -4.80 -8.71
N HIS A 992 -15.93 -5.05 -9.50
CA HIS A 992 -17.25 -5.40 -8.94
C HIS A 992 -17.21 -6.83 -8.39
N GLN A 993 -17.92 -7.09 -7.29
CA GLN A 993 -18.04 -8.44 -6.75
C GLN A 993 -18.96 -9.28 -7.63
N ARG A 994 -18.55 -10.52 -7.92
CA ARG A 994 -19.30 -11.51 -8.68
C ARG A 994 -19.40 -12.82 -7.90
N LEU A 995 -20.49 -13.56 -8.10
CA LEU A 995 -20.68 -14.91 -7.55
C LEU A 995 -19.95 -15.93 -8.42
N GLN A 996 -19.11 -16.76 -7.80
CA GLN A 996 -18.42 -17.89 -8.40
C GLN A 996 -19.00 -19.20 -7.88
N GLN A 997 -19.16 -20.19 -8.77
CA GLN A 997 -19.52 -21.54 -8.37
C GLN A 997 -18.31 -22.37 -7.96
N ASN A 998 -18.35 -22.92 -6.75
CA ASN A 998 -17.25 -23.70 -6.20
C ASN A 998 -17.22 -25.11 -6.80
N ARG A 999 -16.08 -25.46 -7.41
CA ARG A 999 -15.89 -26.75 -8.10
C ARG A 999 -16.07 -27.97 -7.18
N GLY A 1000 -15.61 -27.90 -5.92
CA GLY A 1000 -15.69 -29.01 -4.97
C GLY A 1000 -17.14 -29.41 -4.63
N PRO A 1001 -17.96 -28.52 -4.04
CA PRO A 1001 -19.37 -28.77 -3.77
C PRO A 1001 -20.18 -29.13 -5.02
N LYS A 1002 -19.87 -28.53 -6.18
CA LYS A 1002 -20.48 -28.89 -7.47
C LYS A 1002 -20.28 -30.37 -7.81
N ILE A 1003 -19.04 -30.86 -7.76
CA ILE A 1003 -18.72 -32.26 -8.04
C ILE A 1003 -19.38 -33.18 -7.01
N ALA A 1004 -19.35 -32.82 -5.73
CA ALA A 1004 -20.00 -33.60 -4.68
C ALA A 1004 -21.52 -33.73 -4.92
N LEU A 1005 -22.20 -32.66 -5.33
CA LEU A 1005 -23.62 -32.70 -5.72
C LEU A 1005 -23.85 -33.61 -6.93
N GLN A 1006 -23.02 -33.53 -7.96
CA GLN A 1006 -23.15 -34.38 -9.15
C GLN A 1006 -23.00 -35.87 -8.81
N VAL A 1007 -22.03 -36.22 -7.94
CA VAL A 1007 -21.84 -37.60 -7.47
C VAL A 1007 -23.04 -38.07 -6.65
N VAL A 1008 -23.48 -37.28 -5.68
CA VAL A 1008 -24.64 -37.60 -4.82
C VAL A 1008 -25.91 -37.79 -5.64
N LEU A 1009 -26.21 -36.86 -6.55
CA LEU A 1009 -27.36 -36.96 -7.46
C LEU A 1009 -27.25 -38.16 -8.40
N GLY A 1010 -26.05 -38.45 -8.92
CA GLY A 1010 -25.78 -39.62 -9.75
C GLY A 1010 -26.03 -40.94 -9.03
N VAL A 1011 -25.57 -41.06 -7.78
CA VAL A 1011 -25.83 -42.23 -6.92
C VAL A 1011 -27.32 -42.37 -6.64
N MET A 1012 -28.01 -41.27 -6.34
CA MET A 1012 -29.47 -41.30 -6.14
C MET A 1012 -30.20 -41.80 -7.39
N ILE A 1013 -29.86 -41.30 -8.59
CA ILE A 1013 -30.42 -41.78 -9.86
C ILE A 1013 -30.20 -43.29 -10.01
N ALA A 1014 -28.98 -43.78 -9.78
CA ALA A 1014 -28.66 -45.19 -9.86
C ALA A 1014 -29.49 -46.03 -8.87
N CYS A 1015 -29.65 -45.56 -7.63
CA CYS A 1015 -30.51 -46.19 -6.64
C CYS A 1015 -31.99 -46.20 -7.07
N GLY A 1016 -32.51 -45.10 -7.64
CA GLY A 1016 -33.89 -45.05 -8.14
C GLY A 1016 -34.15 -46.03 -9.27
N ILE A 1017 -33.21 -46.16 -10.22
CA ILE A 1017 -33.27 -47.16 -11.29
C ILE A 1017 -33.21 -48.58 -10.69
N ALA A 1018 -32.29 -48.84 -9.77
CA ALA A 1018 -32.14 -50.15 -9.13
C ALA A 1018 -33.37 -50.55 -8.32
N THR A 1019 -33.94 -49.65 -7.51
CA THR A 1019 -35.19 -49.88 -6.77
C THR A 1019 -36.32 -50.23 -7.73
N ARG A 1020 -36.41 -49.55 -8.88
CA ARG A 1020 -37.43 -49.86 -9.89
C ARG A 1020 -37.25 -51.24 -10.52
N LEU A 1021 -36.01 -51.62 -10.83
CA LEU A 1021 -35.70 -52.93 -11.43
C LEU A 1021 -35.94 -54.09 -10.46
N LEU A 1022 -35.66 -53.89 -9.17
CA LEU A 1022 -35.79 -54.92 -8.14
C LEU A 1022 -37.23 -55.09 -7.62
N LEU A 1023 -38.09 -54.07 -7.76
CA LEU A 1023 -39.48 -54.10 -7.29
C LEU A 1023 -40.48 -53.86 -8.43
N PRO A 1024 -41.00 -54.93 -9.07
CA PRO A 1024 -42.02 -54.82 -10.10
C PRO A 1024 -43.39 -54.51 -9.47
N VAL A 1025 -43.74 -53.24 -9.40
CA VAL A 1025 -45.02 -52.76 -8.83
C VAL A 1025 -46.22 -52.93 -9.77
N ARG A 1026 -45.99 -53.32 -11.04
CA ARG A 1026 -47.06 -53.42 -12.05
C ARG A 1026 -47.94 -54.65 -11.79
N ASP A 1027 -49.26 -54.44 -11.77
CA ASP A 1027 -50.28 -55.47 -11.65
C ASP A 1027 -50.19 -56.31 -10.35
N VAL A 1028 -49.69 -55.74 -9.25
CA VAL A 1028 -49.55 -56.46 -7.97
C VAL A 1028 -50.85 -56.45 -7.17
N LEU A 1029 -51.58 -55.32 -7.15
CA LEU A 1029 -52.82 -55.14 -6.39
C LEU A 1029 -53.88 -54.44 -7.25
N PRO A 1030 -55.15 -54.90 -7.25
CA PRO A 1030 -56.25 -54.31 -8.03
C PRO A 1030 -56.77 -53.00 -7.42
N HIS A 1031 -56.59 -52.81 -6.12
CA HIS A 1031 -57.01 -51.61 -5.39
C HIS A 1031 -55.90 -51.12 -4.46
N ASN A 1032 -56.04 -49.88 -4.00
CA ASN A 1032 -55.14 -49.28 -3.03
C ASN A 1032 -55.12 -50.08 -1.72
N PRO A 1033 -54.04 -50.79 -1.37
CA PRO A 1033 -54.01 -51.50 -0.09
C PRO A 1033 -54.20 -50.55 1.09
N CYS A 1034 -53.87 -49.25 0.97
CA CYS A 1034 -53.95 -48.26 2.06
C CYS A 1034 -55.35 -47.68 2.31
N SER A 1035 -56.33 -48.02 1.47
CA SER A 1035 -57.74 -47.70 1.72
C SER A 1035 -58.40 -48.84 2.48
N ILE A 1036 -59.44 -48.57 3.28
CA ILE A 1036 -60.17 -49.62 4.00
C ILE A 1036 -60.74 -50.64 3.01
N ALA A 1037 -61.28 -50.17 1.88
CA ALA A 1037 -61.78 -51.04 0.81
C ALA A 1037 -60.69 -51.94 0.22
N GLY A 1038 -59.50 -51.42 -0.08
CA GLY A 1038 -58.42 -52.24 -0.64
C GLY A 1038 -57.82 -53.23 0.35
N ALA A 1039 -57.67 -52.86 1.63
CA ALA A 1039 -57.29 -53.82 2.68
C ALA A 1039 -58.32 -54.94 2.82
N ALA A 1040 -59.60 -54.59 2.85
CA ALA A 1040 -60.69 -55.56 2.96
C ALA A 1040 -60.72 -56.51 1.74
N THR A 1041 -60.50 -56.01 0.52
CA THR A 1041 -60.47 -56.87 -0.68
C THR A 1041 -59.38 -57.94 -0.65
N LEU A 1042 -58.28 -57.70 0.07
CA LEU A 1042 -57.17 -58.67 0.17
C LEU A 1042 -57.44 -59.81 1.15
N MET A 1043 -58.36 -59.63 2.09
CA MET A 1043 -58.61 -60.55 3.21
C MET A 1043 -60.02 -61.17 3.17
N ALA A 1044 -60.97 -60.53 2.47
CA ALA A 1044 -62.36 -60.95 2.45
C ALA A 1044 -62.55 -62.37 1.87
N GLY A 1045 -63.28 -63.20 2.62
CA GLY A 1045 -63.66 -64.55 2.20
C GLY A 1045 -62.54 -65.60 2.22
N GLY A 1046 -61.40 -65.31 2.86
CA GLY A 1046 -60.25 -66.22 2.93
C GLY A 1046 -60.23 -67.21 4.08
N GLU A 1047 -59.57 -68.34 3.88
CA GLU A 1047 -59.36 -69.38 4.89
C GLU A 1047 -58.45 -68.88 6.03
N MET A 1048 -57.49 -68.02 5.72
CA MET A 1048 -56.70 -67.29 6.70
C MET A 1048 -57.57 -66.51 7.71
N VAL A 1049 -58.65 -65.85 7.24
CA VAL A 1049 -59.55 -65.06 8.10
C VAL A 1049 -60.53 -65.95 8.86
N SER A 1050 -61.00 -67.04 8.25
CA SER A 1050 -61.88 -68.00 8.95
C SER A 1050 -61.16 -68.72 10.09
N ARG A 1051 -59.88 -69.07 9.91
CA ARG A 1051 -59.03 -69.66 10.97
C ARG A 1051 -58.67 -68.67 12.09
N LEU A 1052 -58.57 -67.37 11.78
CA LEU A 1052 -58.43 -66.31 12.79
C LEU A 1052 -59.74 -66.05 13.56
N ALA A 1053 -60.90 -66.37 12.95
CA ALA A 1053 -62.22 -66.19 13.55
C ALA A 1053 -62.70 -67.39 14.38
N THR A 1054 -62.04 -68.55 14.33
CA THR A 1054 -62.35 -69.73 15.16
C THR A 1054 -61.72 -69.62 16.56
N PRO A 1055 -62.52 -69.59 17.66
CA PRO A 1055 -62.01 -69.25 19.00
C PRO A 1055 -61.44 -70.46 19.78
N SER A 1056 -60.32 -70.25 20.50
CA SER A 1056 -60.08 -70.95 21.77
C SER A 1056 -60.82 -70.23 22.89
N THR A 1057 -61.64 -70.95 23.65
CA THR A 1057 -62.72 -70.44 24.49
C THR A 1057 -62.32 -69.76 25.82
N SER A 1058 -61.20 -69.04 25.90
CA SER A 1058 -60.80 -68.36 27.16
C SER A 1058 -60.28 -66.92 27.07
N GLU A 1059 -60.21 -66.29 25.89
CA GLU A 1059 -59.56 -64.96 25.76
C GLU A 1059 -60.49 -63.76 25.53
N TRP A 1060 -61.81 -63.93 25.50
CA TRP A 1060 -62.72 -62.79 25.29
C TRP A 1060 -62.97 -61.92 26.54
N VAL A 1061 -62.40 -62.27 27.71
CA VAL A 1061 -62.73 -61.63 28.99
C VAL A 1061 -61.94 -60.34 29.25
N ASP A 1062 -60.77 -60.16 28.62
CA ASP A 1062 -60.02 -58.92 28.69
C ASP A 1062 -59.85 -58.41 27.27
N GLY A 1063 -60.60 -57.38 26.87
CA GLY A 1063 -60.70 -56.87 25.50
C GLY A 1063 -59.43 -56.23 24.92
N ARG A 1064 -58.27 -56.84 25.13
CA ARG A 1064 -56.96 -56.43 24.65
C ARG A 1064 -56.22 -57.66 24.12
N HIS A 1065 -55.95 -57.63 22.81
CA HIS A 1065 -55.10 -58.53 22.01
C HIS A 1065 -55.81 -59.70 21.32
N MET A 1066 -56.07 -59.51 20.02
CA MET A 1066 -56.14 -60.61 19.05
C MET A 1066 -54.70 -60.76 18.50
N SER A 1067 -53.90 -61.68 19.05
CA SER A 1067 -52.49 -61.78 18.66
C SER A 1067 -52.31 -62.46 17.30
N VAL A 1068 -51.42 -61.91 16.49
CA VAL A 1068 -50.91 -62.48 15.22
C VAL A 1068 -50.21 -63.84 15.44
N GLU A 1069 -50.05 -64.28 16.69
CA GLU A 1069 -49.43 -65.54 17.09
C GLU A 1069 -50.25 -66.79 16.72
N ASN A 1070 -51.54 -66.63 16.36
CA ASN A 1070 -52.40 -67.72 15.90
C ASN A 1070 -52.25 -68.07 14.40
N LEU A 1071 -51.38 -67.38 13.67
CA LEU A 1071 -51.04 -67.75 12.29
C LEU A 1071 -50.06 -68.93 12.29
N PRO A 1072 -50.25 -69.97 11.45
CA PRO A 1072 -49.33 -71.09 11.38
C PRO A 1072 -47.93 -70.58 11.02
N THR A 1073 -46.98 -70.72 11.94
CA THR A 1073 -45.59 -70.24 11.81
C THR A 1073 -44.83 -70.92 10.67
N ASN A 1074 -45.28 -72.12 10.27
CA ASN A 1074 -44.80 -72.87 9.10
C ASN A 1074 -45.70 -72.76 7.86
N GLY A 1075 -46.73 -71.90 7.88
CA GLY A 1075 -47.65 -71.68 6.76
C GLY A 1075 -47.00 -70.89 5.63
N LEU A 1076 -47.33 -71.27 4.39
CA LEU A 1076 -46.94 -70.55 3.19
C LEU A 1076 -48.15 -69.76 2.67
N TYR A 1077 -47.92 -68.50 2.31
CA TYR A 1077 -48.96 -67.56 1.90
C TYR A 1077 -48.70 -67.08 0.47
N SER A 1078 -49.80 -66.89 -0.27
CA SER A 1078 -49.78 -66.50 -1.68
C SER A 1078 -50.83 -65.44 -1.98
N LEU A 1079 -50.48 -64.48 -2.85
CA LEU A 1079 -51.40 -63.46 -3.38
C LEU A 1079 -51.75 -63.84 -4.83
N LYS A 1080 -52.93 -64.44 -5.02
CA LYS A 1080 -53.41 -64.90 -6.33
C LYS A 1080 -54.96 -64.85 -6.38
N TRP A 1081 -55.50 -65.22 -7.53
CA TRP A 1081 -56.91 -65.56 -7.64
C TRP A 1081 -57.15 -66.93 -7.00
N TRP A 1082 -57.97 -66.94 -5.97
CA TRP A 1082 -58.46 -68.13 -5.27
C TRP A 1082 -59.87 -68.43 -5.73
N ARG A 1083 -60.18 -69.71 -5.95
CA ARG A 1083 -61.52 -70.17 -6.28
C ARG A 1083 -62.04 -70.97 -5.09
N ASP A 1084 -63.17 -70.53 -4.51
CA ASP A 1084 -63.77 -71.23 -3.38
C ASP A 1084 -64.53 -72.50 -3.80
N GLU A 1085 -64.97 -73.31 -2.83
CA GLU A 1085 -65.74 -74.54 -3.06
C GLU A 1085 -67.09 -74.30 -3.79
N LYS A 1086 -67.55 -73.05 -3.84
CA LYS A 1086 -68.79 -72.62 -4.51
C LYS A 1086 -68.55 -72.05 -5.90
N GLY A 1087 -67.31 -72.07 -6.40
CA GLY A 1087 -66.92 -71.59 -7.73
C GLY A 1087 -66.77 -70.08 -7.85
N ILE A 1088 -66.73 -69.33 -6.74
CA ILE A 1088 -66.55 -67.87 -6.73
C ILE A 1088 -65.05 -67.56 -6.72
N ASP A 1089 -64.62 -66.73 -7.69
CA ASP A 1089 -63.25 -66.25 -7.78
C ASP A 1089 -63.04 -65.01 -6.87
N ARG A 1090 -61.99 -65.02 -6.06
CA ARG A 1090 -61.56 -63.88 -5.23
C ARG A 1090 -60.07 -63.62 -5.40
N TYR A 1091 -59.67 -62.36 -5.43
CA TYR A 1091 -58.26 -61.97 -5.46
C TYR A 1091 -57.81 -61.54 -4.06
N GLY A 1092 -56.86 -62.24 -3.46
CA GLY A 1092 -56.48 -61.94 -2.08
C GLY A 1092 -55.31 -62.77 -1.58
N ILE A 1093 -54.91 -62.52 -0.33
CA ILE A 1093 -53.88 -63.27 0.37
C ILE A 1093 -54.55 -64.47 1.03
N ASP A 1094 -54.02 -65.67 0.80
CA ASP A 1094 -54.46 -66.85 1.55
C ASP A 1094 -53.36 -67.90 1.74
N LEU A 1095 -53.66 -68.90 2.56
CA LEU A 1095 -52.84 -70.08 2.84
C LEU A 1095 -52.77 -71.00 1.61
N GLU A 1096 -51.57 -71.47 1.29
CA GLU A 1096 -51.30 -72.40 0.19
C GLU A 1096 -51.05 -73.84 0.63
#